data_AF-A0A1W1ZAY1-F1
#
_entry.id   AF-A0A1W1ZAY1-F1
#
_cell.length_a   1.000
_cell.length_b   1.000
_cell.length_c   1.000
_cell.angle_alpha   90.00
_cell.angle_beta   90.00
_cell.angle_gamma   90.00
#
_symmetry.space_group_name_H-M   'P 1'
#
loop_
_entity.id
_entity.type
_entity.pdbx_description
1 polymer ?
#
loop_
_entity_poly.entity_id
_entity_poly.type
_entity_poly.pdbx_seq_one_letter_code
_entity_poly.pdbx_strand_id
1 'polypeptide(L)'
;MQKRLRLALLAGQVDETRQSRFINGFLQQAFSENVDVCIFSMYRKYQSTRIREQAEMNIYNLFNPALFDGIVILKDSIQTVPSSVPIEERIHDTYSGPVLVIDRESDYFDSVFEDDYTGMSLVVSHMIKEHGFKDIAYISGRKEHMHSISRLQAFRDTMKANHLEVDESRIHYGDYWYSSGELAVKNMSEEGRPMPEAIICANDEMAIGVASELTAMGLRIPEDVAVAGFDTSPEGRLSPRCITSCDLPYEEMGKYAIKYILDKIDDRNPGHFTAKPVFTHGETCGCKEADLKDHDPRRNAWATDRMNNSMDDVYNMMTKDIVTPTTLEEFFATIYSYAYQIKDAENFSICLSAPWKDLETTPSISMKHNGFPPKMIRALKYNSLINTGNVDLEETFNTRYLLPELGEERDHPAAFCFTPFYSEDQCFGYAVISYGNRPMSHNEGYRRWMEYVSAGFELLRRTIAMNSYKLFIDNMKTNKFAVRLNPLDTLTSDEKKECELVEKILDENLITYAFQPIVKADTGEIFSYEALMRTTTEEKVSPLTIIKYAGFLGRMADVEYLTFKNVMATLDERGDEFQDAKIFINSIPGVRVNEEQFKVVDELLRRFSSKVVVEITEESELDDIELQRIKNHLSKYGIEIAIDDFGTGYSNISNLLRYMPNYVKIDRALLTGIDKAPQKQHFVQEIIKFCKDNAILSLAEGIETADELSTVIHMGVDLIQGYYTAKPAFDPIGKIDKKIRNEIAIFSQEKEDGLQKQVYSAGSSNRVSLALLAKYGCTDIIVGKEGAVYRNISIIGAPNLKTDMHLKILSGYSGEITLENASFSNIKSRPCIEIEDGCNVDLILKGNSHLNGIGISVAPTSTLTTQGDGNLTIECNDAHYYGIGNTFDSTHGNIIFAHNGTIKIDGKGNEGICIGSGLGGAIEIRSGQYNIKCGGTRCTGIGALFADNSIKIVNCNMEIDLNSNIGVVIGSLEGASDVYITKSSMLLLGSGNYLSGVGSIGKKDSVVTIYDASVEVSLRSNESTCFGSLEGGSELHTQNVGLKIENAGQHALAVGGVEQKTKIDLNSTDIRVNVHNSLGVDTYAEDDDISILNGRVKFMVNDQSIDRHLEFIHWSED
;
A
#
# COMPACT_ATOMS: atom_id res chain seq x y z
N MET A 1 -29.85 26.44 -10.10
CA MET A 1 -29.04 26.31 -11.33
C MET A 1 -29.67 25.26 -12.23
N GLN A 2 -29.54 25.39 -13.55
CA GLN A 2 -30.08 24.44 -14.52
C GLN A 2 -29.22 23.16 -14.48
N LYS A 3 -29.84 21.97 -14.53
CA LYS A 3 -29.12 20.68 -14.53
C LYS A 3 -28.21 20.62 -15.75
N ARG A 4 -26.91 20.34 -15.55
CA ARG A 4 -25.92 20.22 -16.62
C ARG A 4 -26.28 19.04 -17.54
N LEU A 5 -26.22 19.25 -18.86
CA LEU A 5 -26.38 18.18 -19.83
C LEU A 5 -25.21 17.20 -19.74
N ARG A 6 -25.47 15.93 -20.03
CA ARG A 6 -24.47 14.87 -20.04
C ARG A 6 -24.53 14.07 -21.34
N LEU A 7 -23.40 13.98 -22.03
CA LEU A 7 -23.30 13.23 -23.28
C LEU A 7 -22.41 11.99 -23.13
N ALA A 8 -22.70 10.96 -23.91
CA ALA A 8 -21.87 9.76 -24.01
C ALA A 8 -21.12 9.70 -25.33
N LEU A 9 -19.86 9.28 -25.27
CA LEU A 9 -19.04 8.97 -26.44
C LEU A 9 -18.63 7.49 -26.38
N LEU A 10 -19.02 6.70 -27.38
CA LEU A 10 -18.60 5.31 -27.53
C LEU A 10 -17.52 5.24 -28.61
N ALA A 11 -16.31 4.82 -28.24
CA ALA A 11 -15.16 4.80 -29.14
C ALA A 11 -14.22 3.63 -28.83
N GLY A 12 -13.38 3.22 -29.79
CA GLY A 12 -12.29 2.27 -29.56
C GLY A 12 -10.92 2.92 -29.72
N GLN A 13 -9.99 2.55 -28.83
CA GLN A 13 -8.59 2.98 -28.87
C GLN A 13 -8.42 4.50 -28.94
N VAL A 14 -8.91 5.20 -27.91
CA VAL A 14 -8.92 6.68 -27.86
C VAL A 14 -7.55 7.34 -27.70
N ASP A 15 -6.49 6.55 -27.48
CA ASP A 15 -5.09 7.01 -27.47
C ASP A 15 -4.47 7.10 -28.87
N GLU A 16 -5.14 6.61 -29.92
CA GLU A 16 -4.71 6.77 -31.31
C GLU A 16 -4.94 8.21 -31.80
N THR A 17 -4.04 8.70 -32.66
CA THR A 17 -3.94 10.11 -33.07
C THR A 17 -5.28 10.67 -33.57
N ARG A 18 -5.98 9.92 -34.43
CA ARG A 18 -7.26 10.34 -35.02
C ARG A 18 -8.35 10.51 -33.95
N GLN A 19 -8.55 9.49 -33.12
CA GLN A 19 -9.57 9.46 -32.08
C GLN A 19 -9.28 10.51 -31.01
N SER A 20 -8.01 10.65 -30.62
CA SER A 20 -7.58 11.69 -29.67
C SER A 20 -7.90 13.09 -30.19
N ARG A 21 -7.62 13.39 -31.46
CA ARG A 21 -7.95 14.68 -32.07
C ARG A 21 -9.45 14.93 -32.17
N PHE A 22 -10.23 13.93 -32.56
CA PHE A 22 -11.69 14.02 -32.51
C PHE A 22 -12.17 14.34 -31.08
N ILE A 23 -11.68 13.61 -30.08
CA ILE A 23 -12.06 13.80 -28.68
C ILE A 23 -11.64 15.18 -28.16
N ASN A 24 -10.46 15.68 -28.53
CA ASN A 24 -10.03 17.02 -28.15
C ASN A 24 -11.03 18.08 -28.67
N GLY A 25 -11.41 18.01 -29.95
CA GLY A 25 -12.42 18.91 -30.50
C GLY A 25 -13.80 18.73 -29.86
N PHE A 26 -14.20 17.48 -29.61
CA PHE A 26 -15.44 17.13 -28.93
C PHE A 26 -15.52 17.72 -27.53
N LEU A 27 -14.47 17.53 -26.72
CA LEU A 27 -14.40 18.05 -25.35
C LEU A 27 -14.25 19.57 -25.31
N GLN A 28 -13.49 20.17 -26.24
CA GLN A 28 -13.41 21.64 -26.36
C GLN A 28 -14.80 22.26 -26.54
N GLN A 29 -15.59 21.73 -27.48
CA GLN A 29 -16.95 22.23 -27.69
C GLN A 29 -17.86 21.91 -26.51
N ALA A 30 -17.83 20.68 -25.97
CA ALA A 30 -18.65 20.28 -24.83
C ALA A 30 -18.43 21.20 -23.62
N PHE A 31 -17.17 21.49 -23.29
CA PHE A 31 -16.84 22.34 -22.15
C PHE A 31 -17.24 23.79 -22.37
N SER A 32 -17.13 24.30 -23.60
CA SER A 32 -17.61 25.65 -23.94
C SER A 32 -19.12 25.82 -23.78
N GLU A 33 -19.88 24.72 -23.96
CA GLU A 33 -21.34 24.67 -23.81
C GLU A 33 -21.77 24.22 -22.40
N ASN A 34 -20.82 24.09 -21.46
CA ASN A 34 -21.05 23.60 -20.10
C ASN A 34 -21.73 22.21 -20.08
N VAL A 35 -21.16 21.23 -20.79
CA VAL A 35 -21.66 19.86 -20.92
C VAL A 35 -20.65 18.86 -20.32
N ASP A 36 -21.13 17.91 -19.50
CA ASP A 36 -20.31 16.80 -19.01
C ASP A 36 -20.26 15.67 -20.05
N VAL A 37 -19.12 14.98 -20.13
CA VAL A 37 -18.91 13.90 -21.12
C VAL A 37 -18.45 12.61 -20.43
N CYS A 38 -19.10 11.48 -20.74
CA CYS A 38 -18.60 10.15 -20.40
C CYS A 38 -18.12 9.43 -21.67
N ILE A 39 -16.85 9.08 -21.72
CA ILE A 39 -16.25 8.33 -22.82
C ILE A 39 -16.14 6.87 -22.40
N PHE A 40 -16.69 5.94 -23.18
CA PHE A 40 -16.52 4.51 -22.97
C PHE A 40 -15.60 3.98 -24.04
N SER A 41 -14.41 3.51 -23.63
CA SER A 41 -13.37 3.08 -24.56
C SER A 41 -12.81 1.71 -24.26
N MET A 42 -12.73 0.90 -25.30
CA MET A 42 -11.80 -0.24 -25.33
C MET A 42 -10.35 0.26 -25.57
N TYR A 43 -9.35 -0.52 -25.19
CA TYR A 43 -7.94 -0.13 -25.32
C TYR A 43 -7.41 -0.32 -26.73
N ARG A 44 -7.81 -1.38 -27.45
CA ARG A 44 -7.33 -1.65 -28.81
C ARG A 44 -8.47 -2.05 -29.73
N LYS A 45 -8.62 -1.33 -30.84
CA LYS A 45 -9.65 -1.65 -31.85
C LYS A 45 -9.45 -3.02 -32.52
N TYR A 46 -8.22 -3.56 -32.46
CA TYR A 46 -7.90 -4.92 -32.90
C TYR A 46 -7.21 -5.71 -31.79
N GLN A 47 -7.71 -6.92 -31.55
CA GLN A 47 -7.15 -7.86 -30.61
C GLN A 47 -6.65 -9.12 -31.33
N SER A 48 -5.57 -9.70 -30.82
CA SER A 48 -4.98 -10.91 -31.40
C SER A 48 -5.79 -12.17 -31.10
N THR A 49 -6.73 -12.12 -30.15
CA THR A 49 -7.65 -13.21 -29.83
C THR A 49 -9.08 -12.69 -29.64
N ARG A 50 -10.06 -13.48 -30.08
CA ARG A 50 -11.50 -13.19 -29.90
C ARG A 50 -11.91 -13.08 -28.42
N ILE A 51 -11.17 -13.76 -27.53
CA ILE A 51 -11.41 -13.73 -26.10
C ILE A 51 -11.09 -12.34 -25.52
N ARG A 52 -9.90 -11.79 -25.83
CA ARG A 52 -9.49 -10.45 -25.38
C ARG A 52 -10.38 -9.38 -25.98
N GLU A 53 -10.76 -9.56 -27.25
CA GLU A 53 -11.70 -8.70 -27.96
C GLU A 53 -13.02 -8.59 -27.18
N GLN A 54 -13.61 -9.71 -26.77
CA GLN A 54 -14.86 -9.73 -26.03
C GLN A 54 -14.74 -9.10 -24.62
N ALA A 55 -13.61 -9.33 -23.93
CA ALA A 55 -13.40 -8.76 -22.61
C ALA A 55 -13.21 -7.24 -22.65
N GLU A 56 -12.53 -6.71 -23.66
CA GLU A 56 -12.43 -5.26 -23.88
C GLU A 56 -13.78 -4.62 -24.22
N MET A 57 -14.53 -5.24 -25.12
CA MET A 57 -15.87 -4.76 -25.49
C MET A 57 -16.85 -4.76 -24.33
N ASN A 58 -16.55 -5.49 -23.25
CA ASN A 58 -17.43 -5.54 -22.10
C ASN A 58 -17.68 -4.16 -21.48
N ILE A 59 -16.77 -3.19 -21.68
CA ILE A 59 -16.95 -1.81 -21.26
C ILE A 59 -18.23 -1.18 -21.82
N TYR A 60 -18.66 -1.56 -23.03
CA TYR A 60 -19.90 -1.06 -23.61
C TYR A 60 -21.15 -1.62 -22.92
N ASN A 61 -21.04 -2.71 -22.15
CA ASN A 61 -22.15 -3.20 -21.32
C ASN A 61 -22.31 -2.41 -20.01
N LEU A 62 -21.33 -1.57 -19.63
CA LEU A 62 -21.47 -0.60 -18.55
C LEU A 62 -22.40 0.56 -18.94
N PHE A 63 -22.43 0.89 -20.22
CA PHE A 63 -23.17 2.03 -20.75
C PHE A 63 -24.66 1.94 -20.43
N ASN A 64 -25.17 2.97 -19.74
CA ASN A 64 -26.57 3.11 -19.37
C ASN A 64 -27.19 4.33 -20.09
N PRO A 65 -27.95 4.13 -21.19
CA PRO A 65 -28.50 5.23 -21.99
C PRO A 65 -29.37 6.23 -21.20
N ALA A 66 -30.04 5.78 -20.13
CA ALA A 66 -30.93 6.62 -19.32
C ALA A 66 -30.21 7.75 -18.56
N LEU A 67 -28.88 7.74 -18.52
CA LEU A 67 -28.07 8.77 -17.85
C LEU A 67 -27.61 9.91 -18.79
N PHE A 68 -27.95 9.85 -20.08
CA PHE A 68 -27.37 10.72 -21.10
C PHE A 68 -28.44 11.46 -21.92
N ASP A 69 -28.17 12.71 -22.22
CA ASP A 69 -29.02 13.59 -23.02
C ASP A 69 -28.71 13.50 -24.53
N GLY A 70 -27.58 12.89 -24.90
CA GLY A 70 -27.24 12.53 -26.26
C GLY A 70 -26.04 11.57 -26.34
N ILE A 71 -25.92 10.87 -27.47
CA ILE A 71 -24.93 9.81 -27.67
C ILE A 71 -24.19 10.02 -29.00
N VAL A 72 -22.87 9.87 -28.99
CA VAL A 72 -22.05 9.82 -30.20
C VAL A 72 -21.28 8.51 -30.26
N ILE A 73 -21.23 7.89 -31.43
CA ILE A 73 -20.59 6.59 -31.67
C ILE A 73 -19.55 6.71 -32.77
N LEU A 74 -18.27 6.50 -32.45
CA LEU A 74 -17.19 6.36 -33.44
C LEU A 74 -17.20 4.92 -33.95
N LYS A 75 -18.18 4.58 -34.78
CA LYS A 75 -18.46 3.20 -35.18
C LYS A 75 -17.28 2.55 -35.91
N ASP A 76 -16.55 3.31 -36.73
CA ASP A 76 -15.35 2.80 -37.39
C ASP A 76 -14.19 2.51 -36.41
N SER A 77 -14.15 3.14 -35.23
CA SER A 77 -13.13 2.80 -34.22
C SER A 77 -13.43 1.52 -33.46
N ILE A 78 -14.67 1.01 -33.54
CA ILE A 78 -15.14 -0.21 -32.87
C ILE A 78 -15.20 -1.35 -33.90
N GLN A 79 -14.05 -1.82 -34.38
CA GLN A 79 -13.95 -2.76 -35.51
C GLN A 79 -14.04 -4.25 -35.14
N THR A 80 -14.63 -4.52 -33.99
CA THR A 80 -14.73 -5.87 -33.43
C THR A 80 -16.06 -6.50 -33.84
N VAL A 81 -16.07 -7.79 -34.18
CA VAL A 81 -17.30 -8.49 -34.62
C VAL A 81 -17.86 -9.30 -33.46
N PRO A 82 -18.91 -8.87 -32.73
CA PRO A 82 -19.44 -9.68 -31.64
C PRO A 82 -20.58 -10.60 -32.10
N SER A 83 -20.68 -11.73 -31.40
CA SER A 83 -21.81 -12.67 -31.38
C SER A 83 -22.83 -12.32 -30.28
N SER A 84 -22.98 -11.04 -29.92
CA SER A 84 -24.03 -10.49 -29.04
C SER A 84 -24.48 -9.14 -29.59
N VAL A 85 -25.80 -8.90 -29.62
CA VAL A 85 -26.52 -7.77 -30.25
C VAL A 85 -25.68 -6.49 -30.51
N PRO A 86 -25.62 -5.96 -31.76
CA PRO A 86 -24.94 -4.71 -32.10
C PRO A 86 -25.27 -3.54 -31.16
N ILE A 87 -24.25 -2.74 -30.77
CA ILE A 87 -24.39 -1.58 -29.86
C ILE A 87 -25.49 -0.62 -30.34
N GLU A 88 -25.56 -0.37 -31.64
CA GLU A 88 -26.58 0.49 -32.26
C GLU A 88 -28.01 -0.03 -32.08
N GLU A 89 -28.22 -1.33 -32.27
CA GLU A 89 -29.54 -1.96 -32.10
C GLU A 89 -30.02 -1.83 -30.64
N ARG A 90 -29.12 -2.08 -29.68
CA ARG A 90 -29.43 -1.88 -28.26
C ARG A 90 -29.78 -0.42 -27.94
N ILE A 91 -29.07 0.55 -28.52
CA ILE A 91 -29.36 1.97 -28.32
C ILE A 91 -30.71 2.32 -28.96
N HIS A 92 -30.98 1.84 -30.16
CA HIS A 92 -32.24 2.08 -30.88
C HIS A 92 -33.45 1.59 -30.07
N ASP A 93 -33.32 0.43 -29.43
CA ASP A 93 -34.40 -0.18 -28.64
C ASP A 93 -34.61 0.49 -27.27
N THR A 94 -33.60 1.15 -26.71
CA THR A 94 -33.60 1.59 -25.30
C THR A 94 -33.47 3.10 -25.11
N TYR A 95 -33.18 3.86 -26.17
CA TYR A 95 -32.88 5.28 -26.10
C TYR A 95 -33.64 6.07 -27.17
N SER A 96 -34.29 7.14 -26.74
CA SER A 96 -35.10 8.02 -27.60
C SER A 96 -34.46 9.39 -27.87
N GLY A 97 -33.31 9.67 -27.28
CA GLY A 97 -32.60 10.94 -27.48
C GLY A 97 -31.78 10.95 -28.78
N PRO A 98 -31.10 12.08 -29.06
CA PRO A 98 -30.29 12.20 -30.27
C PRO A 98 -29.05 11.31 -30.22
N VAL A 99 -28.81 10.65 -31.36
CA VAL A 99 -27.64 9.80 -31.60
C VAL A 99 -26.97 10.22 -32.90
N LEU A 100 -25.65 10.32 -32.90
CA LEU A 100 -24.84 10.59 -34.10
C LEU A 100 -23.78 9.51 -34.26
N VAL A 101 -23.68 8.94 -35.47
CA VAL A 101 -22.66 7.95 -35.81
C VAL A 101 -21.57 8.61 -36.67
N ILE A 102 -20.31 8.34 -36.35
CA ILE A 102 -19.14 8.90 -37.02
C ILE A 102 -18.39 7.80 -37.79
N ASP A 103 -17.96 8.15 -39.00
CA ASP A 103 -17.08 7.40 -39.91
C ASP A 103 -17.65 6.12 -40.52
N ARG A 104 -18.89 5.76 -40.20
CA ARG A 104 -19.56 4.60 -40.79
C ARG A 104 -21.08 4.78 -40.84
N GLU A 105 -21.69 4.21 -41.87
CA GLU A 105 -23.14 4.26 -42.07
C GLU A 105 -23.85 3.47 -40.97
N SER A 106 -24.96 4.01 -40.48
CA SER A 106 -25.84 3.37 -39.49
C SER A 106 -27.19 3.07 -40.12
N ASP A 107 -27.72 1.88 -39.82
CA ASP A 107 -29.07 1.51 -40.24
C ASP A 107 -30.15 2.22 -39.40
N TYR A 108 -29.77 2.80 -38.25
CA TYR A 108 -30.70 3.33 -37.25
C TYR A 108 -30.58 4.84 -37.01
N PHE A 109 -29.41 5.43 -37.26
CA PHE A 109 -29.09 6.79 -36.84
C PHE A 109 -28.45 7.62 -37.97
N ASP A 110 -28.47 8.94 -37.80
CA ASP A 110 -27.78 9.85 -38.71
C ASP A 110 -26.25 9.63 -38.62
N SER A 111 -25.59 9.56 -39.78
CA SER A 111 -24.14 9.34 -39.89
C SER A 111 -23.42 10.53 -40.53
N VAL A 112 -22.20 10.80 -40.08
CA VAL A 112 -21.27 11.77 -40.67
C VAL A 112 -20.01 11.04 -41.09
N PHE A 113 -19.51 11.37 -42.28
CA PHE A 113 -18.35 10.70 -42.88
C PHE A 113 -17.20 11.67 -43.08
N GLU A 114 -16.00 11.13 -43.03
CA GLU A 114 -14.78 11.77 -43.49
C GLU A 114 -14.74 11.87 -45.02
N ASP A 115 -14.07 12.90 -45.53
CA ASP A 115 -13.84 13.09 -46.96
C ASP A 115 -12.43 12.57 -47.36
N ASP A 116 -12.19 11.28 -47.11
CA ASP A 116 -10.96 10.59 -47.52
C ASP A 116 -10.70 10.72 -49.01
N TYR A 117 -11.77 10.69 -49.81
CA TYR A 117 -11.68 10.69 -51.26
C TYR A 117 -11.07 12.00 -51.75
N THR A 118 -11.60 13.14 -51.31
CA THR A 118 -11.06 14.45 -51.68
C THR A 118 -9.66 14.62 -51.14
N GLY A 119 -9.40 14.21 -49.88
CA GLY A 119 -8.06 14.29 -49.30
C GLY A 119 -7.03 13.53 -50.12
N MET A 120 -7.28 12.26 -50.43
CA MET A 120 -6.33 11.43 -51.18
C MET A 120 -6.20 11.92 -52.63
N SER A 121 -7.29 12.40 -53.22
CA SER A 121 -7.25 13.05 -54.54
C SER A 121 -6.34 14.29 -54.55
N LEU A 122 -6.27 15.07 -53.47
CA LEU A 122 -5.35 16.19 -53.35
C LEU A 122 -3.89 15.72 -53.33
N VAL A 123 -3.56 14.68 -52.56
CA VAL A 123 -2.22 14.10 -52.51
C VAL A 123 -1.80 13.57 -53.88
N VAL A 124 -2.62 12.73 -54.50
CA VAL A 124 -2.32 12.13 -55.80
C VAL A 124 -2.24 13.20 -56.89
N SER A 125 -3.16 14.17 -56.89
CA SER A 125 -3.14 15.28 -57.84
C SER A 125 -1.89 16.15 -57.66
N HIS A 126 -1.38 16.33 -56.44
CA HIS A 126 -0.15 17.07 -56.20
C HIS A 126 1.05 16.34 -56.80
N MET A 127 1.19 15.05 -56.53
CA MET A 127 2.28 14.20 -57.06
C MET A 127 2.32 14.21 -58.60
N ILE A 128 1.15 14.21 -59.26
CA ILE A 128 1.06 14.22 -60.71
C ILE A 128 1.25 15.63 -61.29
N LYS A 129 0.52 16.64 -60.80
CA LYS A 129 0.45 17.95 -61.49
C LYS A 129 1.63 18.86 -61.17
N GLU A 130 2.12 18.85 -59.94
CA GLU A 130 3.22 19.73 -59.53
C GLU A 130 4.59 19.12 -59.85
N HIS A 131 4.72 17.79 -59.70
CA HIS A 131 6.00 17.09 -59.89
C HIS A 131 6.09 16.28 -61.18
N GLY A 132 4.96 15.99 -61.84
CA GLY A 132 4.95 15.30 -63.13
C GLY A 132 5.15 13.79 -63.07
N PHE A 133 5.02 13.16 -61.89
CA PHE A 133 5.22 11.71 -61.71
C PHE A 133 4.17 10.89 -62.47
N LYS A 134 4.59 9.78 -63.07
CA LYS A 134 3.77 8.90 -63.92
C LYS A 134 3.79 7.44 -63.49
N ASP A 135 4.95 6.90 -63.10
CA ASP A 135 5.05 5.56 -62.49
C ASP A 135 4.90 5.70 -60.98
N ILE A 136 3.66 5.57 -60.49
CA ILE A 136 3.31 5.77 -59.09
C ILE A 136 2.82 4.44 -58.50
N ALA A 137 3.50 3.96 -57.46
CA ALA A 137 3.00 2.85 -56.66
C ALA A 137 2.10 3.35 -55.53
N TYR A 138 1.09 2.54 -55.19
CA TYR A 138 0.16 2.86 -54.11
C TYR A 138 0.14 1.73 -53.08
N ILE A 139 0.43 2.08 -51.82
CA ILE A 139 0.34 1.15 -50.70
C ILE A 139 -0.96 1.46 -49.95
N SER A 140 -1.98 0.67 -50.23
CA SER A 140 -3.27 0.70 -49.55
C SER A 140 -3.15 0.17 -48.12
N GLY A 141 -4.11 0.50 -47.24
CA GLY A 141 -4.32 -0.24 -46.00
C GLY A 141 -4.99 -1.59 -46.25
N ARG A 142 -5.68 -2.14 -45.24
CA ARG A 142 -6.37 -3.45 -45.35
C ARG A 142 -7.43 -3.47 -46.45
N LYS A 143 -7.48 -4.53 -47.25
CA LYS A 143 -8.32 -4.64 -48.47
C LYS A 143 -9.83 -4.47 -48.25
N GLU A 144 -10.32 -4.88 -47.09
CA GLU A 144 -11.76 -4.84 -46.75
C GLU A 144 -12.17 -3.56 -46.01
N HIS A 145 -11.24 -2.66 -45.72
CA HIS A 145 -11.49 -1.46 -44.92
C HIS A 145 -12.07 -0.32 -45.78
N MET A 146 -13.10 0.39 -45.30
CA MET A 146 -13.75 1.45 -46.08
C MET A 146 -12.81 2.60 -46.46
N HIS A 147 -11.99 3.11 -45.53
CA HIS A 147 -10.96 4.11 -45.86
C HIS A 147 -9.97 3.62 -46.93
N SER A 148 -9.49 2.36 -46.85
CA SER A 148 -8.63 1.78 -47.91
C SER A 148 -9.33 1.79 -49.25
N ILE A 149 -10.61 1.38 -49.30
CA ILE A 149 -11.41 1.32 -50.53
C ILE A 149 -11.58 2.73 -51.10
N SER A 150 -11.97 3.69 -50.26
CA SER A 150 -12.18 5.10 -50.63
C SER A 150 -10.90 5.76 -51.14
N ARG A 151 -9.80 5.65 -50.39
CA ARG A 151 -8.49 6.24 -50.75
C ARG A 151 -7.90 5.58 -52.01
N LEU A 152 -8.02 4.25 -52.15
CA LEU A 152 -7.59 3.55 -53.38
C LEU A 152 -8.44 3.94 -54.58
N GLN A 153 -9.75 4.12 -54.40
CA GLN A 153 -10.64 4.59 -55.46
C GLN A 153 -10.29 6.02 -55.89
N ALA A 154 -10.00 6.91 -54.94
CA ALA A 154 -9.50 8.26 -55.21
C ALA A 154 -8.19 8.26 -55.99
N PHE A 155 -7.25 7.37 -55.65
CA PHE A 155 -6.03 7.17 -56.42
C PHE A 155 -6.33 6.75 -57.86
N ARG A 156 -7.15 5.71 -58.05
CA ARG A 156 -7.52 5.21 -59.40
C ARG A 156 -8.19 6.27 -60.26
N ASP A 157 -9.16 6.99 -59.68
CA ASP A 157 -9.92 8.01 -60.41
C ASP A 157 -9.05 9.22 -60.73
N THR A 158 -8.15 9.63 -59.82
CA THR A 158 -7.23 10.75 -60.03
C THR A 158 -6.18 10.41 -61.09
N MET A 159 -5.62 9.19 -61.09
CA MET A 159 -4.72 8.71 -62.16
C MET A 159 -5.41 8.75 -63.52
N LYS A 160 -6.63 8.20 -63.60
CA LYS A 160 -7.44 8.19 -64.83
C LYS A 160 -7.81 9.60 -65.31
N ALA A 161 -8.17 10.51 -64.39
CA ALA A 161 -8.49 11.90 -64.70
C ALA A 161 -7.30 12.69 -65.26
N ASN A 162 -6.06 12.28 -64.95
CA ASN A 162 -4.83 12.84 -65.51
C ASN A 162 -4.26 12.01 -66.67
N HIS A 163 -5.05 11.09 -67.24
CA HIS A 163 -4.67 10.25 -68.38
C HIS A 163 -3.47 9.31 -68.12
N LEU A 164 -3.33 8.81 -66.89
CA LEU A 164 -2.35 7.80 -66.50
C LEU A 164 -3.04 6.43 -66.30
N GLU A 165 -2.41 5.35 -66.76
CA GLU A 165 -2.87 4.00 -66.49
C GLU A 165 -2.44 3.56 -65.08
N VAL A 166 -3.33 2.84 -64.39
CA VAL A 166 -3.02 2.24 -63.09
C VAL A 166 -2.48 0.83 -63.32
N ASP A 167 -1.19 0.63 -63.08
CA ASP A 167 -0.60 -0.72 -63.07
C ASP A 167 -1.03 -1.43 -61.78
N GLU A 168 -1.97 -2.37 -61.87
CA GLU A 168 -2.46 -3.12 -60.70
C GLU A 168 -1.35 -3.92 -59.99
N SER A 169 -0.22 -4.20 -60.65
CA SER A 169 0.95 -4.80 -59.98
C SER A 169 1.71 -3.82 -59.08
N ARG A 170 1.48 -2.50 -59.22
CA ARG A 170 2.02 -1.44 -58.35
C ARG A 170 1.11 -1.10 -57.17
N ILE A 171 0.00 -1.83 -56.98
CA ILE A 171 -0.88 -1.69 -55.82
C ILE A 171 -0.55 -2.76 -54.80
N HIS A 172 -0.09 -2.33 -53.62
CA HIS A 172 0.22 -3.21 -52.50
C HIS A 172 -0.77 -2.95 -51.35
N TYR A 173 -0.99 -3.97 -50.52
CA TYR A 173 -1.87 -3.89 -49.37
C TYR A 173 -1.06 -4.07 -48.09
N GLY A 174 -1.14 -3.09 -47.20
CA GLY A 174 -0.55 -3.11 -45.87
C GLY A 174 -1.58 -3.15 -44.75
N ASP A 175 -1.13 -2.86 -43.54
CA ASP A 175 -1.93 -2.90 -42.32
C ASP A 175 -1.97 -1.56 -41.56
N TYR A 176 -1.57 -0.47 -42.25
CA TYR A 176 -1.36 0.88 -41.71
C TYR A 176 -0.16 1.02 -40.78
N TRP A 177 0.67 -0.02 -40.62
CA TRP A 177 1.85 0.04 -39.77
C TRP A 177 3.15 0.11 -40.57
N TYR A 178 4.20 0.67 -39.96
CA TYR A 178 5.52 0.90 -40.58
C TYR A 178 6.07 -0.35 -41.27
N SER A 179 5.97 -1.50 -40.61
CA SER A 179 6.46 -2.79 -41.12
C SER A 179 5.83 -3.20 -42.44
N SER A 180 4.57 -2.83 -42.68
CA SER A 180 3.93 -3.13 -43.97
C SER A 180 4.41 -2.21 -45.10
N GLY A 181 4.79 -0.97 -44.77
CA GLY A 181 5.49 -0.07 -45.70
C GLY A 181 6.88 -0.58 -46.06
N GLU A 182 7.67 -1.01 -45.06
CA GLU A 182 8.99 -1.62 -45.27
C GLU A 182 8.91 -2.87 -46.15
N LEU A 183 7.97 -3.77 -45.83
CA LEU A 183 7.75 -5.00 -46.58
C LEU A 183 7.34 -4.73 -48.04
N ALA A 184 6.54 -3.70 -48.29
CA ALA A 184 6.15 -3.32 -49.64
C ALA A 184 7.36 -2.91 -50.49
N VAL A 185 8.29 -2.12 -49.93
CA VAL A 185 9.53 -1.74 -50.62
C VAL A 185 10.42 -2.96 -50.89
N LYS A 186 10.57 -3.86 -49.90
CA LYS A 186 11.32 -5.11 -50.08
C LYS A 186 10.75 -5.95 -51.22
N ASN A 187 9.43 -6.15 -51.23
CA ASN A 187 8.75 -6.88 -52.28
C ASN A 187 8.96 -6.23 -53.66
N MET A 188 8.79 -4.90 -53.78
CA MET A 188 9.05 -4.17 -55.02
C MET A 188 10.49 -4.35 -55.52
N SER A 189 11.47 -4.42 -54.61
CA SER A 189 12.88 -4.60 -54.96
C SER A 189 13.19 -6.02 -55.47
N GLU A 190 12.47 -7.02 -54.98
CA GLU A 190 12.62 -8.43 -55.36
C GLU A 190 11.93 -8.77 -56.69
N GLU A 191 10.97 -7.94 -57.13
CA GLU A 191 10.26 -8.08 -58.40
C GLU A 191 11.13 -7.86 -59.65
N GLY A 192 12.37 -7.37 -59.48
CA GLY A 192 13.33 -7.18 -60.58
C GLY A 192 12.98 -6.06 -61.56
N ARG A 193 12.04 -5.18 -61.19
CA ARG A 193 11.66 -3.96 -61.94
C ARG A 193 12.34 -2.73 -61.31
N PRO A 194 12.52 -1.62 -62.06
CA PRO A 194 12.93 -0.35 -61.47
C PRO A 194 11.94 0.13 -60.40
N MET A 195 12.45 0.83 -59.38
CA MET A 195 11.61 1.50 -58.39
C MET A 195 10.70 2.54 -59.07
N PRO A 196 9.46 2.73 -58.58
CA PRO A 196 8.55 3.75 -59.10
C PRO A 196 9.11 5.16 -58.85
N GLU A 197 8.65 6.14 -59.62
CA GLU A 197 9.02 7.56 -59.44
C GLU A 197 8.47 8.11 -58.11
N ALA A 198 7.30 7.61 -57.69
CA ALA A 198 6.70 7.95 -56.42
C ALA A 198 5.98 6.77 -55.77
N ILE A 199 5.97 6.75 -54.43
CA ILE A 199 5.17 5.83 -53.62
C ILE A 199 4.21 6.64 -52.76
N ILE A 200 2.92 6.42 -52.93
CA ILE A 200 1.86 7.03 -52.12
C ILE A 200 1.32 5.98 -51.16
N CYS A 201 1.33 6.27 -49.87
CA CYS A 201 0.83 5.39 -48.83
C CYS A 201 -0.53 5.88 -48.34
N ALA A 202 -1.39 4.94 -47.96
CA ALA A 202 -2.69 5.26 -47.40
C ALA A 202 -2.62 5.92 -46.02
N ASN A 203 -1.46 5.96 -45.34
CA ASN A 203 -1.19 6.73 -44.12
C ASN A 203 0.31 7.05 -43.97
N ASP A 204 0.63 7.94 -43.03
CA ASP A 204 1.98 8.41 -42.75
C ASP A 204 2.89 7.34 -42.13
N GLU A 205 2.38 6.44 -41.30
CA GLU A 205 3.20 5.38 -40.68
C GLU A 205 3.77 4.42 -41.73
N MET A 206 2.97 4.01 -42.72
CA MET A 206 3.47 3.24 -43.86
C MET A 206 4.44 4.06 -44.71
N ALA A 207 4.18 5.36 -44.90
CA ALA A 207 5.09 6.26 -45.63
C ALA A 207 6.47 6.38 -44.93
N ILE A 208 6.49 6.42 -43.60
CA ILE A 208 7.73 6.40 -42.81
C ILE A 208 8.45 5.06 -42.96
N GLY A 209 7.72 3.93 -42.92
CA GLY A 209 8.28 2.60 -43.17
C GLY A 209 8.92 2.48 -44.56
N VAL A 210 8.23 2.98 -45.60
CA VAL A 210 8.76 3.09 -46.96
C VAL A 210 10.02 3.93 -46.99
N ALA A 211 9.99 5.11 -46.39
CA ALA A 211 11.13 6.02 -46.40
C ALA A 211 12.36 5.45 -45.68
N SER A 212 12.12 4.74 -44.57
CA SER A 212 13.14 4.02 -43.81
C SER A 212 13.84 2.96 -44.67
N GLU A 213 13.07 2.08 -45.32
CA GLU A 213 13.61 1.00 -46.14
C GLU A 213 14.31 1.53 -47.41
N LEU A 214 13.74 2.51 -48.10
CA LEU A 214 14.38 3.18 -49.24
C LEU A 214 15.76 3.75 -48.86
N THR A 215 15.83 4.43 -47.71
CA THR A 215 17.09 4.98 -47.20
C THR A 215 18.07 3.87 -46.84
N ALA A 216 17.61 2.77 -46.23
CA ALA A 216 18.43 1.60 -45.91
C ALA A 216 19.01 0.92 -47.15
N MET A 217 18.27 0.94 -48.27
CA MET A 217 18.71 0.47 -49.58
C MET A 217 19.64 1.47 -50.30
N GLY A 218 19.89 2.65 -49.72
CA GLY A 218 20.76 3.69 -50.29
C GLY A 218 20.08 4.61 -51.31
N LEU A 219 18.74 4.57 -51.41
CA LEU A 219 17.97 5.48 -52.28
C LEU A 219 17.66 6.79 -51.55
N ARG A 220 17.70 7.90 -52.27
CA ARG A 220 17.45 9.25 -51.74
C ARG A 220 16.00 9.64 -51.92
N ILE A 221 15.48 10.33 -50.91
CA ILE A 221 14.12 10.87 -50.90
C ILE A 221 14.25 12.39 -50.84
N PRO A 222 13.64 13.15 -51.75
CA PRO A 222 12.77 12.72 -52.85
C PRO A 222 13.50 12.38 -54.17
N GLU A 223 14.83 12.52 -54.25
CA GLU A 223 15.53 12.59 -55.54
C GLU A 223 15.51 11.31 -56.38
N ASP A 224 15.44 10.13 -55.75
CA ASP A 224 15.36 8.85 -56.44
C ASP A 224 13.94 8.27 -56.41
N VAL A 225 13.24 8.38 -55.27
CA VAL A 225 11.83 8.00 -55.11
C VAL A 225 11.14 9.01 -54.20
N ALA A 226 10.07 9.64 -54.68
CA ALA A 226 9.26 10.54 -53.88
C ALA A 226 8.27 9.74 -53.00
N VAL A 227 8.00 10.22 -51.79
CA VAL A 227 7.12 9.53 -50.83
C VAL A 227 6.03 10.47 -50.35
N ALA A 228 4.79 10.02 -50.36
CA ALA A 228 3.66 10.73 -49.76
C ALA A 228 2.86 9.80 -48.85
N GLY A 229 2.29 10.38 -47.80
CA GLY A 229 1.41 9.71 -46.86
C GLY A 229 0.04 10.38 -46.77
N PHE A 230 -0.65 10.08 -45.68
CA PHE A 230 -1.98 10.58 -45.34
C PHE A 230 -2.09 10.65 -43.80
N ASP A 231 -2.90 11.54 -43.25
CA ASP A 231 -3.14 11.81 -41.81
C ASP A 231 -2.25 12.90 -41.15
N THR A 232 -1.18 13.39 -41.81
CA THR A 232 -0.24 14.42 -41.28
C THR A 232 0.16 14.17 -39.82
N SER A 233 0.62 12.95 -39.52
CA SER A 233 0.94 12.52 -38.19
C SER A 233 2.07 13.37 -37.58
N PRO A 234 2.08 13.59 -36.24
CA PRO A 234 3.19 14.30 -35.59
C PRO A 234 4.57 13.70 -35.93
N GLU A 235 4.65 12.38 -36.09
CA GLU A 235 5.89 11.69 -36.45
C GLU A 235 6.30 11.94 -37.90
N GLY A 236 5.34 12.00 -38.83
CA GLY A 236 5.56 12.39 -40.21
C GLY A 236 6.15 13.81 -40.32
N ARG A 237 5.67 14.72 -39.47
CA ARG A 237 6.17 16.11 -39.37
C ARG A 237 7.57 16.22 -38.79
N LEU A 238 7.89 15.40 -37.79
CA LEU A 238 9.20 15.38 -37.12
C LEU A 238 10.24 14.48 -37.79
N SER A 239 9.90 13.84 -38.92
CA SER A 239 10.80 12.98 -39.69
C SER A 239 12.03 13.73 -40.22
N PRO A 240 13.13 13.04 -40.60
CA PRO A 240 14.32 13.69 -41.18
C PRO A 240 14.01 14.64 -42.34
N ARG A 241 13.03 14.26 -43.15
CA ARG A 241 12.32 15.13 -44.07
C ARG A 241 10.83 15.02 -43.79
N CYS A 242 10.13 16.15 -43.71
CA CYS A 242 8.70 16.17 -43.42
C CYS A 242 7.92 15.39 -44.50
N ILE A 243 7.09 14.42 -44.10
CA ILE A 243 6.25 13.66 -45.02
C ILE A 243 5.24 14.60 -45.70
N THR A 244 5.13 14.52 -47.01
CA THR A 244 4.05 15.18 -47.78
C THR A 244 2.76 14.41 -47.55
N SER A 245 1.75 15.08 -47.01
CA SER A 245 0.56 14.40 -46.47
C SER A 245 -0.69 15.26 -46.60
N CYS A 246 -1.85 14.69 -46.30
CA CYS A 246 -3.10 15.41 -46.17
C CYS A 246 -3.76 15.04 -44.85
N ASP A 247 -4.18 16.05 -44.10
CA ASP A 247 -4.86 15.89 -42.83
C ASP A 247 -6.38 15.97 -43.00
N LEU A 248 -7.11 15.25 -42.15
CA LEU A 248 -8.56 15.32 -42.06
C LEU A 248 -8.97 16.19 -40.85
N PRO A 249 -10.06 16.98 -40.97
CA PRO A 249 -10.44 17.96 -39.95
C PRO A 249 -11.13 17.32 -38.73
N TYR A 250 -10.45 16.38 -38.05
CA TYR A 250 -10.99 15.59 -36.94
C TYR A 250 -11.44 16.42 -35.74
N GLU A 251 -10.67 17.44 -35.38
CA GLU A 251 -11.05 18.36 -34.29
C GLU A 251 -12.34 19.11 -34.61
N GLU A 252 -12.48 19.61 -35.85
CA GLU A 252 -13.70 20.29 -36.29
C GLU A 252 -14.89 19.33 -36.37
N MET A 253 -14.66 18.06 -36.70
CA MET A 253 -15.69 17.03 -36.68
C MET A 253 -16.16 16.71 -35.26
N GLY A 254 -15.24 16.66 -34.29
CA GLY A 254 -15.56 16.54 -32.87
C GLY A 254 -16.42 17.70 -32.37
N LYS A 255 -16.05 18.94 -32.72
CA LYS A 255 -16.85 20.14 -32.39
C LYS A 255 -18.25 20.08 -33.02
N TYR A 256 -18.32 19.67 -34.29
CA TYR A 256 -19.59 19.50 -35.00
C TYR A 256 -20.48 18.47 -34.33
N ALA A 257 -19.94 17.35 -33.84
CA ALA A 257 -20.73 16.30 -33.19
C ALA A 257 -21.45 16.81 -31.92
N ILE A 258 -20.82 17.64 -31.10
CA ILE A 258 -21.48 18.28 -29.96
C ILE A 258 -22.59 19.22 -30.44
N LYS A 259 -22.26 20.11 -31.38
CA LYS A 259 -23.23 21.06 -31.92
C LYS A 259 -24.45 20.35 -32.50
N TYR A 260 -24.23 19.25 -33.23
CA TYR A 260 -25.27 18.42 -33.81
C TYR A 260 -26.23 17.88 -32.75
N ILE A 261 -25.68 17.30 -31.68
CA ILE A 261 -26.47 16.75 -30.58
C ILE A 261 -27.26 17.86 -29.89
N LEU A 262 -26.64 18.99 -29.56
CA LEU A 262 -27.31 20.12 -28.91
C LEU A 262 -28.42 20.73 -29.78
N ASP A 263 -28.15 20.93 -31.08
CA ASP A 263 -29.17 21.42 -32.02
C ASP A 263 -30.35 20.44 -32.09
N LYS A 264 -30.12 19.12 -32.10
CA LYS A 264 -31.21 18.12 -32.05
C LYS A 264 -31.96 18.10 -30.72
N ILE A 265 -31.29 18.28 -29.58
CA ILE A 265 -31.94 18.42 -28.26
C ILE A 265 -32.89 19.62 -28.25
N ASP A 266 -32.49 20.71 -28.91
CA ASP A 266 -33.27 21.95 -29.00
C ASP A 266 -34.26 21.97 -30.19
N ASP A 267 -34.52 20.84 -30.85
CA ASP A 267 -35.36 20.72 -32.05
C ASP A 267 -34.95 21.66 -33.21
N ARG A 268 -33.66 21.98 -33.32
CA ARG A 268 -33.05 22.77 -34.40
C ARG A 268 -32.45 21.85 -35.49
N ASN A 269 -32.35 22.36 -36.71
CA ASN A 269 -31.67 21.64 -37.80
C ASN A 269 -30.14 21.83 -37.67
N PRO A 270 -29.36 20.75 -37.43
CA PRO A 270 -27.92 20.86 -37.20
C PRO A 270 -27.10 21.18 -38.46
N GLY A 271 -27.69 21.09 -39.66
CA GLY A 271 -26.98 21.27 -40.93
C GLY A 271 -26.14 20.06 -41.32
N HIS A 272 -25.15 20.26 -42.19
CA HIS A 272 -24.22 19.23 -42.63
C HIS A 272 -22.79 19.63 -42.23
N PHE A 273 -21.92 18.64 -42.02
CA PHE A 273 -20.49 18.88 -41.81
C PHE A 273 -19.82 19.39 -43.10
N THR A 274 -19.04 20.46 -43.03
CA THR A 274 -18.49 21.15 -44.22
C THR A 274 -16.97 21.38 -44.20
N ALA A 275 -16.26 21.00 -43.14
CA ALA A 275 -14.81 21.21 -43.07
C ALA A 275 -14.12 20.33 -44.12
N LYS A 276 -13.10 20.88 -44.80
CA LYS A 276 -12.41 20.22 -45.90
C LYS A 276 -11.08 19.61 -45.42
N PRO A 277 -10.59 18.53 -46.06
CA PRO A 277 -9.23 18.05 -45.87
C PRO A 277 -8.20 19.16 -46.08
N VAL A 278 -7.16 19.16 -45.25
CA VAL A 278 -6.08 20.14 -45.29
C VAL A 278 -4.85 19.47 -45.88
N PHE A 279 -4.43 19.87 -47.06
CA PHE A 279 -3.21 19.37 -47.68
C PHE A 279 -1.99 20.03 -47.02
N THR A 280 -0.96 19.24 -46.71
CA THR A 280 0.27 19.69 -46.07
C THR A 280 1.45 19.44 -47.01
N HIS A 281 2.07 20.51 -47.51
CA HIS A 281 3.32 20.41 -48.26
C HIS A 281 4.45 19.92 -47.34
N GLY A 282 5.01 18.76 -47.67
CA GLY A 282 6.21 18.19 -47.03
C GLY A 282 7.44 18.26 -47.94
N GLU A 283 8.58 17.80 -47.43
CA GLU A 283 9.85 17.76 -48.16
C GLU A 283 10.02 16.46 -48.98
N THR A 284 9.27 15.39 -48.65
CA THR A 284 9.40 14.07 -49.31
C THR A 284 8.81 13.98 -50.72
N CYS A 285 8.14 15.03 -51.21
CA CYS A 285 7.70 15.12 -52.60
C CYS A 285 8.66 15.91 -53.50
N GLY A 286 9.57 16.72 -52.93
CA GLY A 286 10.44 17.63 -53.71
C GLY A 286 10.16 19.13 -53.53
N CYS A 287 9.11 19.51 -52.82
CA CYS A 287 8.83 20.92 -52.51
C CYS A 287 9.91 21.52 -51.58
N LYS A 288 10.27 22.80 -51.83
CA LYS A 288 11.40 23.48 -51.17
C LYS A 288 11.10 24.03 -49.78
N GLU A 289 9.83 24.27 -49.45
CA GLU A 289 9.38 24.73 -48.15
C GLU A 289 8.19 23.86 -47.73
N ALA A 290 8.26 23.29 -46.53
CA ALA A 290 7.10 22.66 -45.90
C ALA A 290 6.18 23.75 -45.32
N ASP A 291 4.86 23.54 -45.32
CA ASP A 291 3.88 24.55 -44.84
C ASP A 291 3.95 24.85 -43.34
N LEU A 292 4.83 24.16 -42.61
CA LEU A 292 4.89 24.17 -41.16
C LEU A 292 5.90 25.22 -40.67
N LYS A 293 5.38 26.36 -40.18
CA LYS A 293 6.18 27.52 -39.73
C LYS A 293 6.73 27.43 -38.30
N ASP A 294 6.31 26.43 -37.51
CA ASP A 294 6.75 26.21 -36.13
C ASP A 294 7.16 24.75 -35.94
N HIS A 295 8.45 24.42 -35.73
CA HIS A 295 8.81 23.06 -35.29
C HIS A 295 10.07 22.96 -34.40
N ASP A 296 9.94 22.06 -33.42
CA ASP A 296 10.96 21.36 -32.60
C ASP A 296 12.13 20.78 -33.45
N PRO A 297 13.28 20.37 -32.86
CA PRO A 297 14.40 19.87 -33.64
C PRO A 297 14.02 18.58 -34.38
N ARG A 298 14.23 18.57 -35.71
CA ARG A 298 13.97 17.41 -36.59
C ARG A 298 14.74 16.18 -36.12
N ARG A 299 14.17 14.98 -36.34
CA ARG A 299 14.87 13.72 -36.05
C ARG A 299 15.97 13.46 -37.08
N ASN A 300 17.07 12.85 -36.64
CA ASN A 300 18.19 12.46 -37.51
C ASN A 300 17.98 11.12 -38.25
N ALA A 301 16.99 10.33 -37.86
CA ALA A 301 16.66 9.03 -38.45
C ALA A 301 15.15 8.90 -38.67
N TRP A 302 14.76 8.10 -39.67
CA TRP A 302 13.35 7.83 -40.00
C TRP A 302 12.63 7.05 -38.88
N ALA A 303 13.35 6.15 -38.22
CA ALA A 303 12.90 5.39 -37.04
C ALA A 303 12.68 6.28 -35.79
N THR A 304 11.70 5.94 -34.96
CA THR A 304 11.39 6.59 -33.66
C THR A 304 11.77 5.70 -32.48
N ASP A 305 11.83 6.25 -31.26
CA ASP A 305 11.87 5.50 -29.99
C ASP A 305 10.61 4.62 -29.76
N ARG A 306 9.55 4.78 -30.56
CA ARG A 306 8.45 3.80 -30.65
C ARG A 306 8.83 2.53 -31.42
N MET A 307 9.90 2.61 -32.24
CA MET A 307 10.58 1.47 -32.86
C MET A 307 11.64 0.85 -31.94
N ASN A 308 12.20 1.62 -30.99
CA ASN A 308 13.20 1.16 -30.02
C ASN A 308 12.97 1.82 -28.64
N ASN A 309 12.29 1.10 -27.74
CA ASN A 309 12.00 1.41 -26.33
C ASN A 309 12.79 2.55 -25.66
N SER A 310 12.09 3.61 -25.23
CA SER A 310 12.61 4.58 -24.24
C SER A 310 11.66 4.88 -23.07
N MET A 311 10.58 4.11 -22.90
CA MET A 311 9.62 4.25 -21.78
C MET A 311 9.77 3.19 -20.69
N ASP A 312 10.77 2.31 -20.74
CA ASP A 312 10.83 1.14 -19.85
C ASP A 312 11.27 1.48 -18.42
N ASP A 313 12.11 2.49 -18.19
CA ASP A 313 12.79 2.65 -16.89
C ASP A 313 11.88 3.01 -15.70
N VAL A 314 10.80 3.77 -15.91
CA VAL A 314 9.88 4.18 -14.82
C VAL A 314 8.83 3.10 -14.50
N TYR A 315 8.36 2.35 -15.51
CA TYR A 315 7.42 1.23 -15.30
C TYR A 315 8.13 -0.04 -14.83
N ASN A 316 9.45 -0.16 -15.01
CA ASN A 316 10.24 -1.30 -14.55
C ASN A 316 10.20 -1.51 -13.03
N MET A 317 10.04 -0.45 -12.23
CA MET A 317 9.89 -0.57 -10.77
C MET A 317 8.48 -1.00 -10.40
N MET A 318 7.47 -0.34 -10.96
CA MET A 318 6.06 -0.69 -10.76
C MET A 318 5.78 -2.15 -11.14
N THR A 319 6.27 -2.62 -12.28
CA THR A 319 6.06 -4.00 -12.74
C THR A 319 6.71 -5.04 -11.83
N LYS A 320 7.85 -4.73 -11.20
CA LYS A 320 8.47 -5.59 -10.18
C LYS A 320 7.70 -5.59 -8.86
N ASP A 321 7.17 -4.44 -8.47
CA ASP A 321 6.47 -4.30 -7.20
C ASP A 321 5.05 -4.85 -7.26
N ILE A 322 4.38 -4.80 -8.43
CA ILE A 322 2.99 -5.27 -8.64
C ILE A 322 2.87 -6.80 -8.67
N VAL A 323 3.94 -7.53 -8.98
CA VAL A 323 3.91 -9.01 -8.97
C VAL A 323 4.10 -9.60 -7.56
N THR A 324 4.36 -8.71 -6.62
CA THR A 324 4.82 -9.00 -5.28
C THR A 324 3.67 -9.21 -4.27
N PRO A 325 2.53 -8.46 -4.31
CA PRO A 325 1.45 -8.56 -3.32
C PRO A 325 0.82 -9.95 -3.25
N THR A 326 0.38 -10.34 -2.06
CA THR A 326 -0.32 -11.62 -1.83
C THR A 326 -1.78 -11.45 -1.43
N THR A 327 -2.21 -10.24 -1.09
CA THR A 327 -3.59 -9.85 -0.75
C THR A 327 -4.13 -8.76 -1.67
N LEU A 328 -5.45 -8.54 -1.66
CA LEU A 328 -6.07 -7.46 -2.43
C LEU A 328 -5.65 -6.08 -1.92
N GLU A 329 -5.59 -5.89 -0.60
CA GLU A 329 -5.24 -4.62 0.04
C GLU A 329 -3.81 -4.21 -0.30
N GLU A 330 -2.85 -5.13 -0.21
CA GLU A 330 -1.46 -4.87 -0.60
C GLU A 330 -1.37 -4.48 -2.07
N PHE A 331 -2.16 -5.14 -2.93
CA PHE A 331 -2.16 -4.90 -4.36
C PHE A 331 -2.64 -3.50 -4.72
N PHE A 332 -3.80 -3.07 -4.21
CA PHE A 332 -4.30 -1.72 -4.47
C PHE A 332 -3.48 -0.65 -3.74
N ALA A 333 -2.90 -0.94 -2.57
CA ALA A 333 -1.94 -0.05 -1.92
C ALA A 333 -0.68 0.17 -2.79
N THR A 334 -0.19 -0.89 -3.43
CA THR A 334 0.94 -0.82 -4.36
C THR A 334 0.59 0.04 -5.56
N ILE A 335 -0.57 -0.19 -6.17
CA ILE A 335 -1.06 0.62 -7.30
C ILE A 335 -1.22 2.07 -6.91
N TYR A 336 -1.79 2.36 -5.73
CA TYR A 336 -1.94 3.72 -5.21
C TYR A 336 -0.59 4.45 -5.15
N SER A 337 0.46 3.77 -4.67
CA SER A 337 1.80 4.36 -4.59
C SER A 337 2.38 4.75 -5.96
N TYR A 338 1.86 4.18 -7.04
CA TYR A 338 2.26 4.44 -8.44
C TYR A 338 1.22 5.25 -9.24
N ALA A 339 0.07 5.61 -8.67
CA ALA A 339 -0.99 6.33 -9.39
C ALA A 339 -0.55 7.73 -9.87
N TYR A 340 0.43 8.35 -9.19
CA TYR A 340 1.04 9.62 -9.60
C TYR A 340 1.73 9.56 -10.97
N GLN A 341 2.06 8.36 -11.47
CA GLN A 341 2.68 8.18 -12.80
C GLN A 341 1.70 8.44 -13.94
N ILE A 342 0.39 8.41 -13.66
CA ILE A 342 -0.65 8.74 -14.64
C ILE A 342 -0.65 10.25 -14.84
N LYS A 343 0.25 10.71 -15.73
CA LYS A 343 0.45 12.13 -16.04
C LYS A 343 -0.87 12.79 -16.40
N ASP A 344 -1.03 14.02 -15.91
CA ASP A 344 -2.15 14.91 -16.18
C ASP A 344 -3.51 14.43 -15.64
N ALA A 345 -3.67 13.20 -15.14
CA ALA A 345 -4.94 12.78 -14.55
C ALA A 345 -5.27 13.63 -13.32
N GLU A 346 -6.44 14.25 -13.30
CA GLU A 346 -6.96 14.93 -12.11
C GLU A 346 -7.54 13.92 -11.13
N ASN A 347 -8.34 12.99 -11.65
CA ASN A 347 -8.98 11.92 -10.87
C ASN A 347 -8.74 10.57 -11.57
N PHE A 348 -8.46 9.54 -10.77
CA PHE A 348 -8.33 8.16 -11.22
C PHE A 348 -9.03 7.22 -10.23
N SER A 349 -9.74 6.22 -10.73
CA SER A 349 -10.43 5.23 -9.90
C SER A 349 -10.40 3.84 -10.52
N ILE A 350 -10.28 2.80 -9.68
CA ILE A 350 -10.48 1.40 -10.08
C ILE A 350 -11.73 0.87 -9.37
N CYS A 351 -12.69 0.41 -10.16
CA CYS A 351 -13.97 -0.12 -9.70
C CYS A 351 -14.03 -1.63 -9.95
N LEU A 352 -13.98 -2.42 -8.88
CA LEU A 352 -14.03 -3.89 -8.95
C LEU A 352 -15.45 -4.42 -8.88
N SER A 353 -15.70 -5.50 -9.61
CA SER A 353 -16.93 -6.26 -9.46
C SER A 353 -17.00 -6.87 -8.05
N ALA A 354 -18.16 -6.78 -7.38
CA ALA A 354 -18.28 -7.16 -5.97
C ALA A 354 -17.73 -8.57 -5.60
N PRO A 355 -17.87 -9.62 -6.43
CA PRO A 355 -17.32 -10.94 -6.11
C PRO A 355 -15.80 -10.93 -5.87
N TRP A 356 -15.06 -10.03 -6.51
CA TRP A 356 -13.60 -9.98 -6.36
C TRP A 356 -13.14 -9.61 -4.95
N LYS A 357 -14.02 -9.09 -4.09
CA LYS A 357 -13.71 -8.88 -2.66
C LYS A 357 -13.40 -10.19 -1.93
N ASP A 358 -14.10 -11.25 -2.33
CA ASP A 358 -14.00 -12.56 -1.70
C ASP A 358 -12.93 -13.43 -2.36
N LEU A 359 -11.97 -12.83 -3.08
CA LEU A 359 -10.95 -13.58 -3.82
C LEU A 359 -10.13 -14.51 -2.92
N GLU A 360 -9.82 -14.06 -1.71
CA GLU A 360 -9.06 -14.82 -0.71
C GLU A 360 -9.85 -16.00 -0.14
N THR A 361 -11.18 -15.88 -0.05
CA THR A 361 -12.07 -16.91 0.50
C THR A 361 -12.69 -17.80 -0.58
N THR A 362 -12.76 -17.32 -1.83
CA THR A 362 -13.35 -17.99 -3.00
C THR A 362 -12.36 -17.95 -4.17
N PRO A 363 -11.34 -18.82 -4.18
CA PRO A 363 -10.19 -18.70 -5.09
C PRO A 363 -10.50 -19.03 -6.56
N SER A 364 -11.70 -19.57 -6.82
CA SER A 364 -12.18 -19.94 -8.15
C SER A 364 -13.14 -18.92 -8.77
N ILE A 365 -13.18 -17.68 -8.26
CA ILE A 365 -13.97 -16.60 -8.86
C ILE A 365 -13.51 -16.42 -10.32
N SER A 366 -14.44 -16.69 -11.22
CA SER A 366 -14.29 -16.40 -12.64
C SER A 366 -15.54 -15.68 -13.11
N MET A 367 -15.39 -14.41 -13.49
CA MET A 367 -16.44 -13.64 -14.14
C MET A 367 -16.19 -13.63 -15.63
N LYS A 368 -16.72 -14.68 -16.28
CA LYS A 368 -16.83 -14.72 -17.74
C LYS A 368 -18.14 -14.05 -18.12
N HIS A 369 -18.09 -13.14 -19.10
CA HIS A 369 -19.22 -12.66 -19.93
C HIS A 369 -19.87 -11.29 -19.63
N ASN A 370 -20.62 -10.85 -20.66
CA ASN A 370 -21.31 -9.60 -20.91
C ASN A 370 -21.98 -8.95 -19.68
N GLY A 371 -21.32 -7.96 -19.10
CA GLY A 371 -21.89 -7.01 -18.14
C GLY A 371 -21.05 -6.84 -16.89
N PHE A 372 -21.61 -6.03 -15.99
CA PHE A 372 -21.09 -5.77 -14.66
C PHE A 372 -22.17 -6.10 -13.63
N PRO A 373 -21.82 -6.63 -12.44
CA PRO A 373 -22.80 -6.94 -11.41
C PRO A 373 -23.52 -5.66 -10.95
N PRO A 374 -24.71 -5.73 -10.30
CA PRO A 374 -25.43 -4.54 -9.82
C PRO A 374 -24.71 -3.69 -8.78
N LYS A 375 -23.67 -4.25 -8.13
CA LYS A 375 -22.89 -3.65 -7.06
C LYS A 375 -21.41 -3.69 -7.44
N MET A 376 -20.76 -2.53 -7.39
CA MET A 376 -19.32 -2.36 -7.59
C MET A 376 -18.65 -1.95 -6.28
N ILE A 377 -17.35 -2.17 -6.20
CA ILE A 377 -16.46 -1.72 -5.13
C ILE A 377 -15.51 -0.68 -5.70
N ARG A 378 -15.37 0.48 -5.06
CA ARG A 378 -14.38 1.48 -5.47
C ARG A 378 -13.05 1.21 -4.76
N ALA A 379 -12.33 0.20 -5.26
CA ALA A 379 -11.11 -0.31 -4.63
C ALA A 379 -9.96 0.71 -4.56
N LEU A 380 -9.91 1.65 -5.50
CA LEU A 380 -8.92 2.72 -5.50
C LEU A 380 -9.57 4.02 -5.95
N LYS A 381 -9.26 5.11 -5.24
CA LYS A 381 -9.50 6.50 -5.63
C LYS A 381 -8.20 7.29 -5.49
N TYR A 382 -7.86 8.09 -6.49
CA TYR A 382 -6.71 8.98 -6.52
C TYR A 382 -7.10 10.33 -7.10
N ASN A 383 -6.66 11.43 -6.47
CA ASN A 383 -6.78 12.79 -6.98
C ASN A 383 -5.41 13.50 -6.93
N SER A 384 -4.96 14.04 -8.07
CA SER A 384 -3.61 14.62 -8.19
C SER A 384 -3.51 16.07 -7.71
N LEU A 385 -4.60 16.84 -7.68
CA LEU A 385 -4.59 18.26 -7.28
C LEU A 385 -4.35 18.45 -5.78
N ILE A 386 -4.98 17.60 -4.98
CA ILE A 386 -4.81 17.57 -3.52
C ILE A 386 -3.89 16.43 -3.07
N ASN A 387 -3.43 15.59 -4.01
CA ASN A 387 -2.60 14.42 -3.78
C ASN A 387 -3.18 13.50 -2.68
N THR A 388 -4.51 13.38 -2.66
CA THR A 388 -5.25 12.55 -1.73
C THR A 388 -5.88 11.39 -2.49
N GLY A 389 -5.98 10.24 -1.83
CA GLY A 389 -6.80 9.15 -2.29
C GLY A 389 -6.97 8.08 -1.21
N ASN A 390 -7.69 7.03 -1.56
CA ASN A 390 -7.99 5.94 -0.64
C ASN A 390 -7.95 4.61 -1.39
N VAL A 391 -7.52 3.57 -0.67
CA VAL A 391 -7.69 2.17 -1.05
C VAL A 391 -8.71 1.60 -0.08
N ASP A 392 -9.89 1.29 -0.58
CA ASP A 392 -11.02 0.85 0.23
C ASP A 392 -11.81 -0.26 -0.47
N LEU A 393 -11.74 -1.47 0.09
CA LEU A 393 -12.48 -2.62 -0.43
C LEU A 393 -13.90 -2.73 0.14
N GLU A 394 -14.29 -1.85 1.06
CA GLU A 394 -15.62 -1.75 1.66
C GLU A 394 -16.50 -0.71 0.96
N GLU A 395 -15.90 0.30 0.34
CA GLU A 395 -16.65 1.32 -0.39
C GLU A 395 -17.37 0.70 -1.59
N THR A 396 -18.71 0.64 -1.52
CA THR A 396 -19.52 0.02 -2.56
C THR A 396 -20.64 0.91 -3.08
N PHE A 397 -20.97 0.77 -4.36
CA PHE A 397 -22.00 1.58 -5.02
C PHE A 397 -22.77 0.77 -6.07
N ASN A 398 -23.93 1.29 -6.49
CA ASN A 398 -24.73 0.65 -7.52
C ASN A 398 -24.21 1.01 -8.92
N THR A 399 -23.99 -0.01 -9.75
CA THR A 399 -23.43 0.10 -11.10
C THR A 399 -24.24 1.02 -12.01
N ARG A 400 -25.54 1.17 -11.76
CA ARG A 400 -26.41 2.07 -12.55
C ARG A 400 -25.94 3.52 -12.55
N TYR A 401 -25.15 3.93 -11.55
CA TYR A 401 -24.64 5.30 -11.41
C TYR A 401 -23.32 5.52 -12.13
N LEU A 402 -22.66 4.46 -12.63
CA LEU A 402 -21.33 4.44 -13.26
C LEU A 402 -20.17 4.86 -12.35
N LEU A 403 -20.30 5.99 -11.64
CA LEU A 403 -19.36 6.47 -10.64
C LEU A 403 -20.13 7.43 -9.70
N PRO A 404 -19.99 7.34 -8.37
CA PRO A 404 -20.74 8.18 -7.42
C PRO A 404 -20.64 9.69 -7.69
N GLU A 405 -19.44 10.16 -8.06
CA GLU A 405 -19.11 11.58 -8.26
C GLU A 405 -19.75 12.19 -9.51
N LEU A 406 -20.29 11.38 -10.43
CA LEU A 406 -21.00 11.92 -11.58
C LEU A 406 -22.23 12.75 -11.17
N GLY A 407 -22.84 12.45 -10.02
CA GLY A 407 -24.00 13.17 -9.49
C GLY A 407 -23.69 14.42 -8.67
N GLU A 408 -22.42 14.70 -8.39
CA GLU A 408 -22.00 15.84 -7.55
C GLU A 408 -22.06 17.17 -8.33
N GLU A 409 -22.45 18.24 -7.64
CA GLU A 409 -22.38 19.59 -8.22
C GLU A 409 -20.92 20.02 -8.39
N ARG A 410 -20.57 20.54 -9.58
CA ARG A 410 -19.22 21.01 -9.93
C ARG A 410 -19.29 22.42 -10.54
N ASP A 411 -18.28 23.24 -10.26
CA ASP A 411 -18.18 24.60 -10.81
C ASP A 411 -17.86 24.63 -12.32
N HIS A 412 -17.29 23.54 -12.85
CA HIS A 412 -16.93 23.40 -14.27
C HIS A 412 -17.40 22.04 -14.84
N PRO A 413 -17.56 21.93 -16.16
CA PRO A 413 -17.78 20.64 -16.82
C PRO A 413 -16.55 19.75 -16.71
N ALA A 414 -16.76 18.44 -16.82
CA ALA A 414 -15.68 17.46 -16.78
C ALA A 414 -15.93 16.28 -17.74
N ALA A 415 -14.83 15.63 -18.14
CA ALA A 415 -14.87 14.39 -18.90
C ALA A 415 -14.41 13.21 -18.05
N PHE A 416 -15.09 12.07 -18.18
CA PHE A 416 -14.78 10.81 -17.50
C PHE A 416 -14.61 9.70 -18.52
N CYS A 417 -13.41 9.14 -18.62
CA CYS A 417 -13.13 8.04 -19.54
C CYS A 417 -13.14 6.70 -18.80
N PHE A 418 -14.08 5.84 -19.17
CA PHE A 418 -14.30 4.50 -18.65
C PHE A 418 -13.56 3.49 -19.54
N THR A 419 -12.65 2.72 -18.95
CA THR A 419 -11.89 1.68 -19.64
C THR A 419 -12.00 0.34 -18.91
N PRO A 420 -11.93 -0.80 -19.63
CA PRO A 420 -12.10 -2.10 -19.00
C PRO A 420 -10.92 -2.42 -18.07
N PHE A 421 -11.19 -3.17 -16.99
CA PHE A 421 -10.17 -3.78 -16.13
C PHE A 421 -10.36 -5.30 -16.17
N TYR A 422 -9.47 -5.99 -16.87
CA TYR A 422 -9.66 -7.40 -17.28
C TYR A 422 -8.32 -8.09 -17.59
N SER A 423 -8.32 -9.42 -17.66
CA SER A 423 -7.22 -10.23 -18.20
C SER A 423 -7.77 -11.44 -18.96
N GLU A 424 -7.41 -11.60 -20.23
CA GLU A 424 -7.99 -12.62 -21.14
C GLU A 424 -9.53 -12.61 -21.13
N ASP A 425 -10.19 -13.65 -20.61
CA ASP A 425 -11.63 -13.78 -20.48
C ASP A 425 -12.19 -13.33 -19.11
N GLN A 426 -11.31 -12.92 -18.18
CA GLN A 426 -11.68 -12.52 -16.83
C GLN A 426 -11.97 -11.03 -16.76
N CYS A 427 -13.21 -10.65 -16.47
CA CYS A 427 -13.59 -9.27 -16.21
C CYS A 427 -13.46 -8.95 -14.71
N PHE A 428 -12.49 -8.11 -14.35
CA PHE A 428 -12.29 -7.65 -12.96
C PHE A 428 -13.25 -6.51 -12.63
N GLY A 429 -13.43 -5.58 -13.57
CA GLY A 429 -14.25 -4.39 -13.39
C GLY A 429 -13.93 -3.34 -14.44
N TYR A 430 -13.88 -2.07 -14.06
CA TYR A 430 -13.49 -0.97 -14.93
C TYR A 430 -12.64 0.07 -14.18
N ALA A 431 -11.84 0.82 -14.93
CA ALA A 431 -11.13 1.99 -14.45
C ALA A 431 -11.77 3.26 -15.01
N VAL A 432 -11.66 4.37 -14.26
CA VAL A 432 -12.15 5.68 -14.68
C VAL A 432 -11.02 6.69 -14.51
N ILE A 433 -10.74 7.44 -15.57
CA ILE A 433 -9.77 8.54 -15.58
C ILE A 433 -10.46 9.84 -15.99
N SER A 434 -10.15 10.94 -15.31
CA SER A 434 -10.63 12.28 -15.63
C SER A 434 -9.49 13.28 -15.60
N TYR A 435 -9.46 14.16 -16.60
CA TYR A 435 -8.52 15.28 -16.71
C TYR A 435 -9.14 16.61 -16.27
N GLY A 436 -10.30 16.56 -15.61
CA GLY A 436 -11.09 17.73 -15.26
C GLY A 436 -11.72 18.40 -16.48
N ASN A 437 -11.49 19.71 -16.61
CA ASN A 437 -11.94 20.53 -17.73
C ASN A 437 -10.89 20.66 -18.85
N ARG A 438 -9.84 19.84 -18.86
CA ARG A 438 -8.86 19.81 -19.94
C ARG A 438 -9.34 18.92 -21.08
N PRO A 439 -9.47 19.43 -22.32
CA PRO A 439 -10.05 18.69 -23.43
C PRO A 439 -9.04 17.72 -24.03
N MET A 440 -8.84 16.58 -23.37
CA MET A 440 -7.92 15.53 -23.80
C MET A 440 -8.45 14.12 -23.55
N SER A 441 -8.07 13.17 -24.42
CA SER A 441 -8.24 11.73 -24.21
C SER A 441 -7.11 11.14 -23.36
N HIS A 442 -7.28 9.90 -22.87
CA HIS A 442 -6.16 9.18 -22.26
C HIS A 442 -5.11 8.83 -23.32
N ASN A 443 -3.85 8.71 -22.90
CA ASN A 443 -2.73 8.41 -23.79
C ASN A 443 -2.29 6.94 -23.71
N GLU A 444 -1.30 6.60 -24.54
CA GLU A 444 -0.69 5.27 -24.58
C GLU A 444 -0.05 4.87 -23.22
N GLY A 445 0.50 5.84 -22.48
CA GLY A 445 1.09 5.60 -21.16
C GLY A 445 0.07 5.07 -20.16
N TYR A 446 -1.12 5.68 -20.09
CA TYR A 446 -2.24 5.18 -19.29
C TYR A 446 -2.65 3.76 -19.70
N ARG A 447 -2.78 3.50 -21.01
CA ARG A 447 -3.14 2.17 -21.52
C ARG A 447 -2.12 1.11 -21.07
N ARG A 448 -0.82 1.36 -21.25
CA ARG A 448 0.24 0.43 -20.81
C ARG A 448 0.25 0.24 -19.29
N TRP A 449 0.07 1.32 -18.53
CA TRP A 449 -0.03 1.27 -17.07
C TRP A 449 -1.19 0.36 -16.62
N MET A 450 -2.37 0.50 -17.24
CA MET A 450 -3.51 -0.39 -16.98
C MET A 450 -3.29 -1.82 -17.45
N GLU A 451 -2.60 -2.05 -18.57
CA GLU A 451 -2.20 -3.39 -19.02
C GLU A 451 -1.31 -4.09 -17.96
N TYR A 452 -0.36 -3.38 -17.33
CA TYR A 452 0.45 -3.92 -16.23
C TYR A 452 -0.36 -4.19 -14.96
N VAL A 453 -1.26 -3.29 -14.59
CA VAL A 453 -2.18 -3.47 -13.45
C VAL A 453 -3.07 -4.70 -13.67
N SER A 454 -3.63 -4.88 -14.87
CA SER A 454 -4.39 -6.07 -15.27
C SER A 454 -3.58 -7.35 -15.16
N ALA A 455 -2.33 -7.36 -15.66
CA ALA A 455 -1.45 -8.52 -15.59
C ALA A 455 -1.09 -8.88 -14.14
N GLY A 456 -0.79 -7.87 -13.31
CA GLY A 456 -0.52 -8.04 -11.90
C GLY A 456 -1.70 -8.62 -11.11
N PHE A 457 -2.91 -8.13 -11.37
CA PHE A 457 -4.11 -8.62 -10.69
C PHE A 457 -4.42 -10.07 -11.06
N GLU A 458 -4.22 -10.45 -12.33
CA GLU A 458 -4.34 -11.85 -12.76
C GLU A 458 -3.29 -12.74 -12.10
N LEU A 459 -2.07 -12.24 -11.90
CA LEU A 459 -1.03 -12.97 -11.16
C LEU A 459 -1.44 -13.17 -9.69
N LEU A 460 -1.88 -12.11 -9.00
CA LEU A 460 -2.40 -12.19 -7.64
C LEU A 460 -3.52 -13.24 -7.54
N ARG A 461 -4.51 -13.15 -8.43
CA ARG A 461 -5.63 -14.10 -8.52
C ARG A 461 -5.15 -15.54 -8.68
N ARG A 462 -4.18 -15.78 -9.57
CA ARG A 462 -3.59 -17.11 -9.77
C ARG A 462 -2.79 -17.58 -8.55
N THR A 463 -2.05 -16.71 -7.90
CA THR A 463 -1.28 -17.02 -6.69
C THR A 463 -2.22 -17.43 -5.56
N ILE A 464 -3.27 -16.66 -5.30
CA ILE A 464 -4.30 -16.99 -4.31
C ILE A 464 -4.96 -18.32 -4.67
N ALA A 465 -5.41 -18.50 -5.93
CA ALA A 465 -6.01 -19.74 -6.39
C ALA A 465 -5.09 -20.96 -6.26
N MET A 466 -3.82 -20.82 -6.63
CA MET A 466 -2.82 -21.88 -6.57
C MET A 466 -2.52 -22.27 -5.13
N ASN A 467 -2.43 -21.30 -4.22
CA ASN A 467 -2.25 -21.57 -2.79
C ASN A 467 -3.45 -22.36 -2.24
N SER A 468 -4.67 -22.01 -2.63
CA SER A 468 -5.87 -22.76 -2.22
C SER A 468 -5.98 -24.14 -2.87
N TYR A 469 -5.60 -24.31 -4.14
CA TYR A 469 -5.54 -25.63 -4.78
C TYR A 469 -4.44 -26.50 -4.21
N LYS A 470 -3.31 -25.93 -3.80
CA LYS A 470 -2.24 -26.64 -3.10
C LYS A 470 -2.79 -27.22 -1.80
N LEU A 471 -3.46 -26.40 -0.99
CA LEU A 471 -4.18 -26.86 0.20
C LEU A 471 -5.20 -27.97 -0.11
N PHE A 472 -5.94 -27.88 -1.23
CA PHE A 472 -6.91 -28.91 -1.63
C PHE A 472 -6.28 -30.22 -2.14
N ILE A 473 -5.18 -30.15 -2.91
CA ILE A 473 -4.45 -31.32 -3.42
C ILE A 473 -3.72 -32.03 -2.28
N ASP A 474 -3.15 -31.27 -1.35
CA ASP A 474 -2.53 -31.82 -0.15
C ASP A 474 -3.57 -32.59 0.68
N ASN A 475 -4.83 -32.15 0.68
CA ASN A 475 -5.95 -32.91 1.26
C ASN A 475 -6.36 -34.16 0.44
N MET A 476 -6.09 -34.23 -0.88
CA MET A 476 -6.46 -35.35 -1.77
C MET A 476 -5.42 -36.48 -1.88
N LYS A 477 -4.12 -36.18 -1.73
CA LYS A 477 -3.03 -37.18 -1.85
C LYS A 477 -3.04 -38.25 -0.74
N THR A 478 -3.95 -38.15 0.20
CA THR A 478 -4.26 -39.13 1.26
C THR A 478 -4.92 -40.42 0.77
N ASN A 479 -5.17 -40.62 -0.53
CA ASN A 479 -5.79 -41.84 -1.08
C ASN A 479 -4.86 -42.72 -1.95
N LYS A 480 -4.58 -43.92 -1.41
CA LYS A 480 -3.71 -45.05 -1.82
C LYS A 480 -3.74 -45.46 -3.30
N PHE A 481 -2.57 -45.81 -3.87
CA PHE A 481 -2.28 -47.09 -4.59
C PHE A 481 -0.79 -47.18 -5.03
N ALA A 482 -0.02 -48.15 -4.50
CA ALA A 482 1.18 -48.68 -5.14
C ALA A 482 1.52 -50.11 -4.63
N VAL A 483 1.96 -50.98 -5.54
CA VAL A 483 2.11 -52.46 -5.42
C VAL A 483 3.55 -52.85 -4.99
N ARG A 484 3.72 -53.90 -4.17
CA ARG A 484 5.03 -54.44 -3.70
C ARG A 484 5.47 -55.73 -4.41
N LEU A 485 6.79 -55.88 -4.64
CA LEU A 485 7.52 -57.13 -4.95
C LEU A 485 8.56 -57.42 -3.86
N ASN A 486 8.96 -58.69 -3.69
CA ASN A 486 9.66 -59.22 -2.50
C ASN A 486 11.21 -59.00 -2.55
N PRO A 487 11.90 -58.44 -1.52
CA PRO A 487 13.23 -57.81 -1.67
C PRO A 487 14.45 -58.66 -1.24
N LEU A 488 14.25 -59.87 -0.72
CA LEU A 488 15.31 -60.66 -0.06
C LEU A 488 16.47 -61.10 -0.98
N ASP A 489 16.24 -61.18 -2.29
CA ASP A 489 17.26 -61.62 -3.25
C ASP A 489 18.27 -60.53 -3.67
N THR A 490 18.16 -59.32 -3.11
CA THR A 490 18.92 -58.13 -3.59
C THR A 490 20.03 -57.63 -2.66
N LEU A 491 20.21 -58.19 -1.46
CA LEU A 491 21.22 -57.72 -0.50
C LEU A 491 22.64 -58.22 -0.80
N THR A 492 23.62 -57.32 -0.67
CA THR A 492 25.06 -57.59 -0.79
C THR A 492 25.63 -58.33 0.43
N SER A 493 26.88 -58.83 0.32
CA SER A 493 27.56 -59.59 1.38
C SER A 493 27.76 -58.79 2.68
N ASP A 494 27.96 -57.48 2.59
CA ASP A 494 28.16 -56.61 3.75
C ASP A 494 26.81 -56.26 4.40
N GLU A 495 25.76 -56.03 3.61
CA GLU A 495 24.41 -55.82 4.13
C GLU A 495 23.86 -57.05 4.87
N LYS A 496 24.29 -58.26 4.48
CA LYS A 496 23.95 -59.50 5.22
C LYS A 496 24.58 -59.53 6.61
N LYS A 497 25.83 -59.11 6.75
CA LYS A 497 26.51 -59.03 8.07
C LYS A 497 25.86 -57.99 8.98
N GLU A 498 25.51 -56.83 8.44
CA GLU A 498 24.80 -55.79 9.19
C GLU A 498 23.41 -56.29 9.62
N CYS A 499 22.71 -57.03 8.75
CA CYS A 499 21.42 -57.63 9.06
C CYS A 499 21.51 -58.70 10.18
N GLU A 500 22.52 -59.58 10.14
CA GLU A 500 22.79 -60.57 11.19
C GLU A 500 23.14 -59.91 12.54
N LEU A 501 23.92 -58.82 12.51
CA LEU A 501 24.26 -58.06 13.71
C LEU A 501 23.03 -57.36 14.32
N VAL A 502 22.15 -56.78 13.50
CA VAL A 502 20.89 -56.19 13.96
C VAL A 502 19.96 -57.26 14.56
N GLU A 503 19.87 -58.44 13.96
CA GLU A 503 19.11 -59.56 14.52
C GLU A 503 19.59 -59.92 15.93
N LYS A 504 20.92 -60.03 16.12
CA LYS A 504 21.52 -60.26 17.45
C LYS A 504 21.21 -59.12 18.44
N ILE A 505 21.31 -57.86 18.01
CA ILE A 505 21.02 -56.68 18.87
C ILE A 505 19.59 -56.75 19.41
N LEU A 506 18.63 -57.14 18.57
CA LEU A 506 17.22 -57.26 18.96
C LEU A 506 16.97 -58.47 19.86
N ASP A 507 17.58 -59.62 19.56
CA ASP A 507 17.40 -60.86 20.34
C ASP A 507 17.99 -60.76 21.75
N GLU A 508 19.16 -60.15 21.90
CA GLU A 508 19.88 -60.04 23.18
C GLU A 508 19.58 -58.73 23.94
N ASN A 509 18.69 -57.86 23.41
CA ASN A 509 18.41 -56.51 23.93
C ASN A 509 19.68 -55.70 24.21
N LEU A 510 20.54 -55.56 23.20
CA LEU A 510 21.80 -54.79 23.29
C LEU A 510 21.60 -53.29 23.01
N ILE A 511 20.41 -52.77 23.32
CA ILE A 511 20.01 -51.37 23.10
C ILE A 511 20.10 -50.60 24.42
N THR A 512 20.78 -49.46 24.41
CA THR A 512 20.89 -48.52 25.54
C THR A 512 20.65 -47.09 25.05
N TYR A 513 20.63 -46.09 25.94
CA TYR A 513 20.25 -44.72 25.64
C TYR A 513 21.25 -43.71 26.20
N ALA A 514 21.59 -42.71 25.38
CA ALA A 514 22.26 -41.50 25.83
C ALA A 514 21.23 -40.37 25.88
N PHE A 515 21.35 -39.48 26.86
CA PHE A 515 20.41 -38.38 27.09
C PHE A 515 21.05 -37.06 26.68
N GLN A 516 20.34 -36.27 25.86
CA GLN A 516 20.77 -34.93 25.47
C GLN A 516 19.81 -33.88 26.05
N PRO A 517 20.30 -32.85 26.76
CA PRO A 517 19.41 -31.86 27.34
C PRO A 517 18.87 -30.88 26.28
N ILE A 518 17.59 -30.53 26.46
CA ILE A 518 16.88 -29.46 25.78
C ILE A 518 16.74 -28.32 26.78
N VAL A 519 17.08 -27.09 26.37
CA VAL A 519 17.17 -25.94 27.27
C VAL A 519 16.21 -24.83 26.86
N LYS A 520 15.77 -24.01 27.81
CA LYS A 520 14.96 -22.83 27.49
C LYS A 520 15.78 -21.74 26.80
N ALA A 521 15.21 -21.10 25.80
CA ALA A 521 15.85 -20.06 25.01
C ALA A 521 15.98 -18.71 25.73
N ASP A 522 15.30 -18.51 26.87
CA ASP A 522 15.33 -17.30 27.68
C ASP A 522 16.36 -17.38 28.83
N THR A 523 16.44 -18.52 29.53
CA THR A 523 17.26 -18.69 30.74
C THR A 523 18.45 -19.63 30.56
N GLY A 524 18.43 -20.49 29.54
CA GLY A 524 19.39 -21.59 29.38
C GLY A 524 19.26 -22.70 30.43
N GLU A 525 18.16 -22.74 31.19
CA GLU A 525 17.86 -23.84 32.11
C GLU A 525 17.41 -25.10 31.36
N ILE A 526 17.72 -26.28 31.91
CA ILE A 526 17.29 -27.54 31.33
C ILE A 526 15.78 -27.66 31.47
N PHE A 527 15.11 -27.86 30.35
CA PHE A 527 13.67 -28.06 30.26
C PHE A 527 13.33 -29.56 30.20
N SER A 528 14.05 -30.32 29.39
CA SER A 528 13.84 -31.75 29.16
C SER A 528 15.12 -32.44 28.67
N TYR A 529 15.07 -33.75 28.46
CA TYR A 529 16.10 -34.52 27.77
C TYR A 529 15.51 -35.35 26.64
N GLU A 530 16.24 -35.54 25.56
CA GLU A 530 15.92 -36.51 24.51
C GLU A 530 16.69 -37.81 24.74
N ALA A 531 15.99 -38.95 24.67
CA ALA A 531 16.58 -40.28 24.80
C ALA A 531 17.01 -40.83 23.44
N LEU A 532 18.31 -40.81 23.17
CA LEU A 532 18.89 -41.21 21.89
C LEU A 532 19.45 -42.64 21.93
N MET A 533 18.91 -43.51 21.07
CA MET A 533 19.28 -44.92 20.96
C MET A 533 20.78 -45.13 20.69
N ARG A 534 21.39 -46.09 21.38
CA ARG A 534 22.77 -46.57 21.24
C ARG A 534 22.82 -48.09 21.37
N THR A 535 23.90 -48.72 20.93
CA THR A 535 24.13 -50.16 21.11
C THR A 535 25.27 -50.45 22.09
N THR A 536 25.19 -51.59 22.78
CA THR A 536 26.24 -52.09 23.70
C THR A 536 27.21 -53.08 23.03
N THR A 537 27.15 -53.18 21.70
CA THR A 537 28.03 -54.02 20.87
C THR A 537 29.43 -53.43 20.71
N GLU A 538 30.44 -54.28 20.40
CA GLU A 538 31.81 -53.83 20.12
C GLU A 538 31.87 -52.90 18.90
N GLU A 539 31.12 -53.23 17.84
CA GLU A 539 30.91 -52.36 16.68
C GLU A 539 29.74 -51.41 16.97
N LYS A 540 29.92 -50.11 16.77
CA LYS A 540 28.85 -49.11 16.95
C LYS A 540 27.91 -49.16 15.75
N VAL A 541 26.69 -49.67 15.97
CA VAL A 541 25.65 -49.71 14.95
C VAL A 541 24.78 -48.46 15.07
N SER A 542 24.52 -47.78 13.95
CA SER A 542 23.69 -46.56 13.95
C SER A 542 22.20 -46.90 14.13
N PRO A 543 21.39 -46.04 14.79
CA PRO A 543 19.95 -46.24 14.89
C PRO A 543 19.25 -46.41 13.53
N LEU A 544 19.68 -45.67 12.50
CA LEU A 544 19.16 -45.80 11.13
C LEU A 544 19.43 -47.19 10.54
N THR A 545 20.59 -47.78 10.83
CA THR A 545 20.95 -49.15 10.44
C THR A 545 20.03 -50.17 11.13
N ILE A 546 19.73 -49.98 12.42
CA ILE A 546 18.81 -50.83 13.17
C ILE A 546 17.40 -50.75 12.58
N ILE A 547 16.88 -49.54 12.34
CA ILE A 547 15.56 -49.32 11.74
C ILE A 547 15.48 -49.94 10.33
N LYS A 548 16.49 -49.74 9.48
CA LYS A 548 16.58 -50.32 8.13
C LYS A 548 16.42 -51.85 8.16
N TYR A 549 17.25 -52.54 8.94
CA TYR A 549 17.25 -54.00 8.94
C TYR A 549 16.15 -54.61 9.81
N ALA A 550 15.69 -53.95 10.87
CA ALA A 550 14.48 -54.34 11.59
C ALA A 550 13.24 -54.27 10.67
N GLY A 551 13.15 -53.24 9.82
CA GLY A 551 12.15 -53.14 8.76
C GLY A 551 12.23 -54.28 7.75
N PHE A 552 13.44 -54.60 7.32
CA PHE A 552 13.71 -55.71 6.40
C PHE A 552 13.36 -57.09 7.00
N LEU A 553 13.63 -57.30 8.29
CA LEU A 553 13.35 -58.53 9.03
C LEU A 553 11.90 -58.63 9.54
N GLY A 554 11.10 -57.58 9.38
CA GLY A 554 9.73 -57.52 9.92
C GLY A 554 9.65 -57.40 11.45
N ARG A 555 10.73 -56.91 12.09
CA ARG A 555 10.90 -56.82 13.55
C ARG A 555 10.83 -55.39 14.11
N MET A 556 10.20 -54.46 13.38
CA MET A 556 10.00 -53.09 13.85
C MET A 556 9.27 -53.00 15.21
N ALA A 557 8.37 -53.95 15.48
CA ALA A 557 7.67 -54.05 16.77
C ALA A 557 8.62 -54.30 17.95
N ASP A 558 9.72 -55.03 17.74
CA ASP A 558 10.69 -55.30 18.79
C ASP A 558 11.47 -54.02 19.12
N VAL A 559 11.81 -53.21 18.12
CA VAL A 559 12.47 -51.91 18.31
C VAL A 559 11.60 -50.97 19.13
N GLU A 560 10.32 -50.85 18.78
CA GLU A 560 9.35 -50.01 19.48
C GLU A 560 9.20 -50.44 20.95
N TYR A 561 9.01 -51.73 21.19
CA TYR A 561 8.87 -52.29 22.54
C TYR A 561 10.12 -52.09 23.40
N LEU A 562 11.31 -52.38 22.86
CA LEU A 562 12.59 -52.23 23.58
C LEU A 562 12.90 -50.76 23.88
N THR A 563 12.49 -49.83 23.01
CA THR A 563 12.68 -48.39 23.22
C THR A 563 11.96 -47.89 24.46
N PHE A 564 10.64 -48.09 24.53
CA PHE A 564 9.89 -47.71 25.71
C PHE A 564 10.35 -48.48 26.96
N LYS A 565 10.61 -49.79 26.84
CA LYS A 565 11.03 -50.60 27.99
C LYS A 565 12.35 -50.12 28.60
N ASN A 566 13.38 -49.91 27.80
CA ASN A 566 14.73 -49.61 28.29
C ASN A 566 14.83 -48.16 28.80
N VAL A 567 14.18 -47.19 28.15
CA VAL A 567 14.13 -45.81 28.63
C VAL A 567 13.39 -45.73 29.97
N MET A 568 12.24 -46.40 30.09
CA MET A 568 11.45 -46.38 31.33
C MET A 568 12.14 -47.14 32.46
N ALA A 569 12.86 -48.24 32.17
CA ALA A 569 13.70 -48.91 33.15
C ALA A 569 14.80 -47.97 33.69
N THR A 570 15.41 -47.17 32.80
CA THR A 570 16.40 -46.16 33.21
C THR A 570 15.78 -45.09 34.12
N LEU A 571 14.55 -44.65 33.82
CA LEU A 571 13.81 -43.72 34.68
C LEU A 571 13.44 -44.31 36.04
N ASP A 572 13.11 -45.60 36.09
CA ASP A 572 12.82 -46.31 37.34
C ASP A 572 14.06 -46.46 38.23
N GLU A 573 15.23 -46.72 37.63
CA GLU A 573 16.48 -46.93 38.35
C GLU A 573 17.19 -45.63 38.74
N ARG A 574 17.12 -44.60 37.87
CA ARG A 574 17.95 -43.38 37.94
C ARG A 574 17.14 -42.09 37.91
N GLY A 575 15.84 -42.14 38.23
CA GLY A 575 14.91 -41.01 38.10
C GLY A 575 15.33 -39.72 38.82
N ASP A 576 16.06 -39.82 39.93
CA ASP A 576 16.55 -38.66 40.70
C ASP A 576 17.57 -37.82 39.90
N GLU A 577 18.33 -38.44 38.98
CA GLU A 577 19.33 -37.75 38.15
C GLU A 577 18.67 -36.81 37.13
N PHE A 578 17.42 -37.09 36.75
CA PHE A 578 16.64 -36.31 35.79
C PHE A 578 15.79 -35.20 36.43
N GLN A 579 15.77 -35.10 37.76
CA GLN A 579 14.97 -34.12 38.51
C GLN A 579 13.49 -34.10 38.02
N ASP A 580 12.90 -32.93 37.83
CA ASP A 580 11.53 -32.74 37.30
C ASP A 580 11.49 -32.60 35.76
N ALA A 581 12.61 -32.84 35.07
CA ALA A 581 12.67 -32.71 33.62
C ALA A 581 11.88 -33.80 32.89
N LYS A 582 11.27 -33.44 31.76
CA LYS A 582 10.60 -34.40 30.86
C LYS A 582 11.62 -35.15 30.01
N ILE A 583 11.26 -36.34 29.52
CA ILE A 583 12.05 -37.17 28.60
C ILE A 583 11.29 -37.34 27.29
N PHE A 584 11.92 -36.93 26.21
CA PHE A 584 11.46 -37.10 24.84
C PHE A 584 11.91 -38.47 24.34
N ILE A 585 10.97 -39.25 23.81
CA ILE A 585 11.17 -40.62 23.34
C ILE A 585 10.64 -40.74 21.91
N ASN A 586 11.53 -41.11 20.99
CA ASN A 586 11.22 -41.45 19.61
C ASN A 586 10.30 -42.68 19.52
N SER A 587 9.14 -42.53 18.86
CA SER A 587 8.20 -43.63 18.56
C SER A 587 8.11 -43.83 17.05
N ILE A 588 7.96 -45.09 16.61
CA ILE A 588 7.83 -45.46 15.19
C ILE A 588 6.35 -45.58 14.84
N PRO A 589 5.79 -44.64 14.05
CA PRO A 589 4.35 -44.63 13.79
C PRO A 589 3.91 -45.80 12.91
N GLY A 590 2.71 -46.34 13.18
CA GLY A 590 2.13 -47.46 12.42
C GLY A 590 2.64 -48.84 12.80
N VAL A 591 3.66 -48.94 13.67
CA VAL A 591 4.15 -50.22 14.20
C VAL A 591 3.22 -50.72 15.31
N ARG A 592 2.73 -51.95 15.17
CA ARG A 592 1.87 -52.61 16.17
C ARG A 592 2.67 -53.65 16.93
N VAL A 593 2.95 -53.38 18.20
CA VAL A 593 3.45 -54.37 19.14
C VAL A 593 2.38 -55.42 19.43
N ASN A 594 2.79 -56.63 19.82
CA ASN A 594 1.82 -57.68 20.14
C ASN A 594 1.03 -57.33 21.44
N GLU A 595 -0.12 -57.99 21.67
CA GLU A 595 -0.99 -57.63 22.81
C GLU A 595 -0.32 -57.74 24.19
N GLU A 596 0.66 -58.64 24.35
CA GLU A 596 1.40 -58.78 25.61
C GLU A 596 2.38 -57.61 25.81
N GLN A 597 3.14 -57.25 24.76
CA GLN A 597 4.03 -56.10 24.74
C GLN A 597 3.27 -54.78 24.90
N PHE A 598 2.10 -54.64 24.27
CA PHE A 598 1.26 -53.45 24.36
C PHE A 598 0.83 -53.17 25.81
N LYS A 599 0.42 -54.20 26.55
CA LYS A 599 0.04 -54.06 27.97
C LYS A 599 1.18 -53.54 28.84
N VAL A 600 2.40 -54.02 28.58
CA VAL A 600 3.60 -53.56 29.30
C VAL A 600 3.89 -52.10 28.98
N VAL A 601 3.86 -51.71 27.70
CA VAL A 601 4.09 -50.32 27.29
C VAL A 601 3.01 -49.37 27.84
N ASP A 602 1.72 -49.76 27.79
CA ASP A 602 0.60 -48.99 28.35
C ASP A 602 0.75 -48.80 29.87
N GLU A 603 1.19 -49.83 30.61
CA GLU A 603 1.46 -49.70 32.05
C GLU A 603 2.62 -48.74 32.35
N LEU A 604 3.72 -48.84 31.58
CA LEU A 604 4.88 -47.95 31.73
C LEU A 604 4.53 -46.49 31.41
N LEU A 605 3.83 -46.24 30.30
CA LEU A 605 3.37 -44.91 29.90
C LEU A 605 2.44 -44.29 30.94
N ARG A 606 1.53 -45.09 31.52
CA ARG A 606 0.65 -44.62 32.59
C ARG A 606 1.44 -44.21 33.83
N ARG A 607 2.45 -44.99 34.22
CA ARG A 607 3.27 -44.74 35.42
C ARG A 607 4.10 -43.46 35.31
N PHE A 608 4.64 -43.16 34.14
CA PHE A 608 5.53 -42.02 33.89
C PHE A 608 4.91 -40.89 33.08
N SER A 609 3.58 -40.85 33.02
CA SER A 609 2.82 -39.95 32.14
C SER A 609 3.19 -38.46 32.23
N SER A 610 3.56 -37.96 33.42
CA SER A 610 3.96 -36.56 33.61
C SER A 610 5.41 -36.26 33.21
N LYS A 611 6.23 -37.28 32.97
CA LYS A 611 7.66 -37.16 32.62
C LYS A 611 7.98 -37.53 31.18
N VAL A 612 7.00 -37.95 30.36
CA VAL A 612 7.26 -38.52 29.04
C VAL A 612 6.61 -37.67 27.96
N VAL A 613 7.37 -37.40 26.90
CA VAL A 613 6.91 -36.80 25.65
C VAL A 613 7.20 -37.79 24.53
N VAL A 614 6.20 -38.07 23.69
CA VAL A 614 6.36 -38.99 22.56
C VAL A 614 6.64 -38.20 21.30
N GLU A 615 7.77 -38.48 20.66
CA GLU A 615 8.17 -37.89 19.38
C GLU A 615 7.68 -38.75 18.22
N ILE A 616 7.11 -38.08 17.22
CA ILE A 616 6.58 -38.67 16.00
C ILE A 616 7.25 -37.94 14.83
N THR A 617 7.88 -38.68 13.93
CA THR A 617 8.51 -38.09 12.73
C THR A 617 7.46 -37.56 11.75
N GLU A 618 7.70 -36.40 11.14
CA GLU A 618 6.76 -35.78 10.17
C GLU A 618 6.47 -36.68 8.96
N GLU A 619 7.45 -37.44 8.48
CA GLU A 619 7.36 -38.27 7.26
C GLU A 619 6.45 -39.50 7.42
N SER A 620 5.96 -39.78 8.62
CA SER A 620 5.14 -40.98 8.88
C SER A 620 3.71 -40.83 8.36
N GLU A 621 3.37 -41.55 7.28
CA GLU A 621 2.02 -41.60 6.67
C GLU A 621 0.97 -42.25 7.61
N LEU A 622 0.50 -41.52 8.63
CA LEU A 622 -0.64 -41.91 9.45
C LEU A 622 -1.96 -41.43 8.82
N ASP A 623 -2.93 -42.33 8.68
CA ASP A 623 -4.30 -41.94 8.36
C ASP A 623 -4.98 -41.22 9.56
N ASP A 624 -6.02 -40.43 9.31
CA ASP A 624 -6.68 -39.64 10.36
C ASP A 624 -7.27 -40.50 11.49
N ILE A 625 -7.65 -41.74 11.19
CA ILE A 625 -8.23 -42.66 12.17
C ILE A 625 -7.14 -43.19 13.13
N GLU A 626 -5.99 -43.58 12.60
CA GLU A 626 -4.84 -44.04 13.36
C GLU A 626 -4.23 -42.90 14.18
N LEU A 627 -4.10 -41.71 13.58
CA LEU A 627 -3.65 -40.52 14.29
C LEU A 627 -4.57 -40.16 15.46
N GLN A 628 -5.89 -40.13 15.24
CA GLN A 628 -6.84 -39.81 16.30
C GLN A 628 -6.83 -40.88 17.42
N ARG A 629 -6.60 -42.15 17.08
CA ARG A 629 -6.44 -43.22 18.09
C ARG A 629 -5.21 -43.01 18.95
N ILE A 630 -4.06 -42.70 18.34
CA ILE A 630 -2.80 -42.43 19.06
C ILE A 630 -3.00 -41.22 19.98
N LYS A 631 -3.55 -40.11 19.46
CA LYS A 631 -3.86 -38.91 20.25
C LYS A 631 -4.75 -39.21 21.45
N ASN A 632 -5.89 -39.87 21.22
CA ASN A 632 -6.83 -40.20 22.29
C ASN A 632 -6.21 -41.13 23.34
N HIS A 633 -5.31 -42.02 22.93
CA HIS A 633 -4.63 -42.95 23.82
C HIS A 633 -3.60 -42.23 24.71
N LEU A 634 -2.76 -41.38 24.13
CA LEU A 634 -1.75 -40.61 24.87
C LEU A 634 -2.40 -39.51 25.74
N SER A 635 -3.41 -38.81 25.21
CA SER A 635 -4.13 -37.76 25.93
C SER A 635 -4.88 -38.30 27.16
N LYS A 636 -5.33 -39.56 27.14
CA LYS A 636 -5.97 -40.23 28.29
C LYS A 636 -5.06 -40.23 29.53
N TYR A 637 -3.74 -40.27 29.32
CA TYR A 637 -2.76 -40.24 30.40
C TYR A 637 -2.13 -38.86 30.59
N GLY A 638 -2.47 -37.87 29.76
CA GLY A 638 -1.86 -36.53 29.79
C GLY A 638 -0.44 -36.51 29.22
N ILE A 639 -0.08 -37.48 28.38
CA ILE A 639 1.22 -37.55 27.72
C ILE A 639 1.22 -36.58 26.54
N GLU A 640 2.27 -35.78 26.45
CA GLU A 640 2.45 -34.76 25.41
C GLU A 640 3.10 -35.36 24.15
N ILE A 641 2.87 -34.71 23.02
CA ILE A 641 3.36 -35.15 21.71
C ILE A 641 4.28 -34.09 21.11
N ALA A 642 5.39 -34.53 20.52
CA ALA A 642 6.31 -33.72 19.75
C ALA A 642 6.35 -34.20 18.29
N ILE A 643 6.49 -33.28 17.34
CA ILE A 643 6.79 -33.61 15.94
C ILE A 643 8.28 -33.41 15.69
N ASP A 644 8.92 -34.44 15.17
CA ASP A 644 10.36 -34.51 14.91
C ASP A 644 10.71 -34.26 13.43
N ASP A 645 11.94 -33.82 13.17
CA ASP A 645 12.51 -33.49 11.85
C ASP A 645 11.66 -32.52 11.00
N PHE A 646 10.97 -31.58 11.65
CA PHE A 646 10.05 -30.67 10.95
C PHE A 646 10.81 -29.74 10.02
N GLY A 647 10.47 -29.80 8.73
CA GLY A 647 11.02 -28.91 7.70
C GLY A 647 12.03 -29.53 6.72
N THR A 648 12.20 -30.85 6.73
CA THR A 648 12.89 -31.60 5.66
C THR A 648 11.89 -32.30 4.74
N GLY A 649 12.04 -32.14 3.41
CA GLY A 649 11.14 -32.76 2.42
C GLY A 649 9.90 -31.93 2.06
N TYR A 650 8.78 -32.59 1.73
CA TYR A 650 7.48 -31.95 1.42
C TYR A 650 6.74 -31.51 2.71
N SER A 651 7.46 -30.92 3.67
CA SER A 651 6.89 -30.50 4.95
C SER A 651 5.76 -29.50 4.74
N ASN A 652 4.62 -29.75 5.37
CA ASN A 652 3.38 -29.01 5.15
C ASN A 652 2.80 -28.58 6.49
N ILE A 653 2.54 -27.27 6.65
CA ILE A 653 1.78 -26.70 7.78
C ILE A 653 0.44 -27.45 7.97
N SER A 654 -0.13 -28.02 6.89
CA SER A 654 -1.29 -28.91 6.96
C SER A 654 -1.10 -30.12 7.88
N ASN A 655 0.10 -30.72 7.95
CA ASN A 655 0.38 -31.79 8.90
C ASN A 655 0.41 -31.23 10.32
N LEU A 656 1.07 -30.10 10.55
CA LEU A 656 1.11 -29.45 11.85
C LEU A 656 -0.30 -29.15 12.41
N LEU A 657 -1.22 -28.71 11.55
CA LEU A 657 -2.65 -28.53 11.87
C LEU A 657 -3.38 -29.85 12.12
N ARG A 658 -3.02 -30.93 11.43
CA ARG A 658 -3.57 -32.28 11.69
C ARG A 658 -3.07 -32.84 13.02
N TYR A 659 -1.81 -32.62 13.39
CA TYR A 659 -1.20 -33.14 14.62
C TYR A 659 -1.48 -32.27 15.86
N MET A 660 -1.52 -30.93 15.73
CA MET A 660 -1.58 -29.98 16.85
C MET A 660 -0.74 -30.46 18.05
N PRO A 661 0.57 -30.68 17.87
CA PRO A 661 1.43 -31.22 18.91
C PRO A 661 1.66 -30.18 20.03
N ASN A 662 2.27 -30.63 21.13
CA ASN A 662 2.75 -29.74 22.17
C ASN A 662 4.10 -29.11 21.80
N TYR A 663 4.91 -29.83 21.02
CA TYR A 663 6.25 -29.38 20.60
C TYR A 663 6.48 -29.63 19.11
N VAL A 664 7.25 -28.74 18.49
CA VAL A 664 7.74 -28.89 17.11
C VAL A 664 9.24 -28.73 17.08
N LYS A 665 9.93 -29.78 16.67
CA LYS A 665 11.39 -29.85 16.56
C LYS A 665 11.78 -29.44 15.14
N ILE A 666 12.38 -28.26 15.00
CA ILE A 666 12.79 -27.67 13.74
C ILE A 666 14.11 -28.32 13.33
N ASP A 667 14.10 -29.00 12.18
CA ASP A 667 15.24 -29.82 11.77
C ASP A 667 16.51 -28.99 11.55
N ARG A 668 17.64 -29.63 11.86
CA ARG A 668 18.97 -29.06 11.72
C ARG A 668 19.29 -28.59 10.30
N ALA A 669 18.78 -29.22 9.24
CA ALA A 669 19.04 -28.81 7.86
C ALA A 669 18.56 -27.37 7.59
N LEU A 670 17.50 -26.94 8.26
CA LEU A 670 17.00 -25.55 8.23
C LEU A 670 17.83 -24.60 9.09
N LEU A 671 18.43 -25.11 10.15
CA LEU A 671 19.16 -24.30 11.14
C LEU A 671 20.66 -24.17 10.81
N THR A 672 21.24 -25.12 10.06
CA THR A 672 22.66 -25.09 9.70
C THR A 672 22.97 -23.87 8.83
N GLY A 673 23.86 -23.00 9.32
CA GLY A 673 24.25 -21.76 8.65
C GLY A 673 23.14 -20.72 8.54
N ILE A 674 22.13 -20.78 9.43
CA ILE A 674 20.99 -19.87 9.42
C ILE A 674 21.40 -18.40 9.64
N ASP A 675 22.51 -18.14 10.34
CA ASP A 675 23.11 -16.82 10.55
C ASP A 675 23.37 -16.06 9.24
N LYS A 676 23.66 -16.77 8.15
CA LYS A 676 24.05 -16.20 6.85
C LYS A 676 23.03 -16.40 5.73
N ALA A 677 21.88 -17.00 6.03
CA ALA A 677 20.92 -17.43 5.02
C ALA A 677 19.53 -16.82 5.24
N PRO A 678 19.28 -15.57 4.76
CA PRO A 678 18.01 -14.86 4.98
C PRO A 678 16.75 -15.64 4.58
N GLN A 679 16.85 -16.49 3.56
CA GLN A 679 15.73 -17.35 3.11
C GLN A 679 15.39 -18.43 4.15
N LYS A 680 16.42 -19.04 4.77
CA LYS A 680 16.23 -19.98 5.88
C LYS A 680 15.67 -19.26 7.10
N GLN A 681 16.18 -18.05 7.37
CA GLN A 681 15.71 -17.20 8.47
C GLN A 681 14.20 -16.93 8.37
N HIS A 682 13.73 -16.47 7.20
CA HIS A 682 12.32 -16.22 6.94
C HIS A 682 11.47 -17.47 7.17
N PHE A 683 11.86 -18.60 6.58
CA PHE A 683 11.09 -19.84 6.67
C PHE A 683 11.01 -20.36 8.12
N VAL A 684 12.11 -20.37 8.86
CA VAL A 684 12.15 -20.78 10.27
C VAL A 684 11.33 -19.84 11.16
N GLN A 685 11.34 -18.54 10.87
CA GLN A 685 10.57 -17.55 11.63
C GLN A 685 9.06 -17.71 11.43
N GLU A 686 8.59 -18.10 10.24
CA GLU A 686 7.19 -18.44 10.01
C GLU A 686 6.76 -19.66 10.84
N ILE A 687 7.63 -20.68 10.94
CA ILE A 687 7.37 -21.87 11.77
C ILE A 687 7.25 -21.48 13.24
N ILE A 688 8.20 -20.69 13.77
CA ILE A 688 8.18 -20.21 15.15
C ILE A 688 6.92 -19.39 15.41
N LYS A 689 6.55 -18.47 14.50
CA LYS A 689 5.34 -17.66 14.62
C LYS A 689 4.08 -18.53 14.66
N PHE A 690 3.97 -19.50 13.75
CA PHE A 690 2.85 -20.44 13.73
C PHE A 690 2.75 -21.20 15.06
N CYS A 691 3.86 -21.71 15.58
CA CYS A 691 3.89 -22.43 16.86
C CYS A 691 3.38 -21.53 18.00
N LYS A 692 3.89 -20.31 18.08
CA LYS A 692 3.50 -19.32 19.10
C LYS A 692 2.01 -18.98 19.04
N ASP A 693 1.49 -18.69 17.85
CA ASP A 693 0.08 -18.31 17.65
C ASP A 693 -0.89 -19.47 18.02
N ASN A 694 -0.40 -20.71 18.05
CA ASN A 694 -1.17 -21.91 18.37
C ASN A 694 -0.83 -22.55 19.74
N ALA A 695 -0.07 -21.87 20.59
CA ALA A 695 0.40 -22.37 21.89
C ALA A 695 1.19 -23.70 21.82
N ILE A 696 1.97 -23.85 20.75
CA ILE A 696 2.91 -24.95 20.51
C ILE A 696 4.31 -24.43 20.81
N LEU A 697 5.14 -25.22 21.51
CA LEU A 697 6.53 -24.84 21.81
C LEU A 697 7.46 -25.23 20.66
N SER A 698 8.20 -24.25 20.14
CA SER A 698 9.20 -24.46 19.10
C SER A 698 10.55 -24.87 19.69
N LEU A 699 11.16 -25.93 19.15
CA LEU A 699 12.47 -26.44 19.54
C LEU A 699 13.42 -26.34 18.35
N ALA A 700 14.48 -25.52 18.45
CA ALA A 700 15.54 -25.48 17.45
C ALA A 700 16.57 -26.59 17.70
N GLU A 701 16.73 -27.50 16.74
CA GLU A 701 17.61 -28.65 16.87
C GLU A 701 18.96 -28.53 16.18
N GLY A 702 19.93 -29.28 16.70
CA GLY A 702 21.25 -29.37 16.10
C GLY A 702 22.03 -28.06 16.09
N ILE A 703 21.80 -27.14 17.03
CA ILE A 703 22.57 -25.88 17.14
C ILE A 703 24.03 -26.18 17.52
N GLU A 704 24.96 -25.74 16.68
CA GLU A 704 26.39 -26.06 16.83
C GLU A 704 27.30 -24.85 17.00
N THR A 705 26.82 -23.66 16.67
CA THR A 705 27.60 -22.42 16.75
C THR A 705 26.90 -21.34 17.56
N ALA A 706 27.68 -20.39 18.08
CA ALA A 706 27.17 -19.22 18.79
C ALA A 706 26.29 -18.33 17.89
N ASP A 707 26.64 -18.23 16.61
CA ASP A 707 25.92 -17.41 15.63
C ASP A 707 24.55 -18.01 15.30
N GLU A 708 24.46 -19.34 15.11
CA GLU A 708 23.19 -20.05 14.97
C GLU A 708 22.33 -19.88 16.23
N LEU A 709 22.93 -20.05 17.42
CA LEU A 709 22.27 -19.88 18.71
C LEU A 709 21.66 -18.48 18.86
N SER A 710 22.46 -17.44 18.60
CA SER A 710 22.00 -16.05 18.65
C SER A 710 20.85 -15.83 17.67
N THR A 711 20.99 -16.29 16.43
CA THR A 711 19.99 -16.10 15.38
C THR A 711 18.63 -16.70 15.76
N VAL A 712 18.58 -17.94 16.23
CA VAL A 712 17.31 -18.60 16.57
C VAL A 712 16.64 -18.01 17.82
N ILE A 713 17.43 -17.53 18.80
CA ILE A 713 16.90 -16.82 19.97
C ILE A 713 16.21 -15.52 19.52
N HIS A 714 16.89 -14.72 18.69
CA HIS A 714 16.35 -13.48 18.13
C HIS A 714 15.07 -13.70 17.33
N MET A 715 14.96 -14.81 16.60
CA MET A 715 13.75 -15.16 15.83
C MET A 715 12.53 -15.48 16.67
N GLY A 716 12.70 -15.84 17.94
CA GLY A 716 11.55 -16.19 18.78
C GLY A 716 11.50 -17.61 19.33
N VAL A 717 12.50 -18.47 19.09
CA VAL A 717 12.41 -19.89 19.48
C VAL A 717 12.24 -20.06 20.99
N ASP A 718 11.48 -21.08 21.41
CA ASP A 718 11.19 -21.33 22.83
C ASP A 718 12.24 -22.23 23.51
N LEU A 719 12.67 -23.28 22.79
CA LEU A 719 13.57 -24.31 23.28
C LEU A 719 14.73 -24.54 22.31
N ILE A 720 15.87 -24.99 22.85
CA ILE A 720 17.11 -25.18 22.07
C ILE A 720 17.77 -26.51 22.43
N GLN A 721 18.20 -27.25 21.41
CA GLN A 721 18.98 -28.47 21.53
C GLN A 721 20.12 -28.48 20.51
N GLY A 722 21.32 -28.88 20.93
CA GLY A 722 22.45 -28.98 20.02
C GLY A 722 23.77 -29.21 20.73
N TYR A 723 24.83 -29.47 19.97
CA TYR A 723 26.16 -29.70 20.55
C TYR A 723 26.76 -28.43 21.15
N TYR A 724 26.29 -27.25 20.75
CA TYR A 724 26.71 -26.00 21.37
C TYR A 724 26.24 -25.90 22.83
N THR A 725 25.04 -26.39 23.15
CA THR A 725 24.51 -26.42 24.52
C THR A 725 25.09 -27.59 25.31
N ALA A 726 24.88 -28.83 24.84
CA ALA A 726 25.52 -30.03 25.36
C ALA A 726 25.37 -31.23 24.42
N LYS A 727 26.37 -32.13 24.44
CA LYS A 727 26.33 -33.40 23.69
C LYS A 727 25.55 -34.49 24.46
N PRO A 728 25.00 -35.49 23.74
CA PRO A 728 24.39 -36.66 24.38
C PRO A 728 25.37 -37.40 25.31
N ALA A 729 24.93 -37.76 26.51
CA ALA A 729 25.72 -38.48 27.50
C ALA A 729 24.93 -39.64 28.15
N PHE A 730 25.61 -40.72 28.54
CA PHE A 730 24.96 -41.84 29.26
C PHE A 730 24.56 -41.47 30.69
N ASP A 731 25.26 -40.49 31.27
CA ASP A 731 24.92 -39.86 32.54
C ASP A 731 24.33 -38.48 32.23
N PRO A 732 23.06 -38.20 32.57
CA PRO A 732 22.43 -36.92 32.26
C PRO A 732 23.12 -35.79 33.02
N ILE A 733 23.40 -34.68 32.34
CA ILE A 733 24.03 -33.52 32.97
C ILE A 733 22.98 -32.70 33.74
N GLY A 734 23.17 -32.48 35.04
CA GLY A 734 22.19 -31.75 35.85
C GLY A 734 22.15 -30.23 35.65
N LYS A 735 23.07 -29.65 34.85
CA LYS A 735 23.11 -28.21 34.53
C LYS A 735 23.98 -27.94 33.29
N ILE A 736 23.60 -26.91 32.54
CA ILE A 736 24.38 -26.38 31.41
C ILE A 736 25.53 -25.50 31.91
N ASP A 737 26.60 -25.40 31.12
CA ASP A 737 27.75 -24.55 31.42
C ASP A 737 27.30 -23.08 31.68
N LYS A 738 27.88 -22.47 32.72
CA LYS A 738 27.49 -21.11 33.14
C LYS A 738 27.73 -20.08 32.02
N LYS A 739 28.77 -20.24 31.22
CA LYS A 739 29.08 -19.34 30.11
C LYS A 739 27.98 -19.37 29.05
N ILE A 740 27.54 -20.57 28.66
CA ILE A 740 26.49 -20.76 27.65
C ILE A 740 25.16 -20.17 28.15
N ARG A 741 24.78 -20.40 29.41
CA ARG A 741 23.56 -19.79 29.97
C ARG A 741 23.60 -18.26 29.98
N ASN A 742 24.76 -17.68 30.28
CA ASN A 742 24.94 -16.24 30.21
C ASN A 742 24.83 -15.72 28.78
N GLU A 743 25.37 -16.43 27.78
CA GLU A 743 25.22 -16.07 26.36
C GLU A 743 23.76 -16.10 25.92
N ILE A 744 23.00 -17.16 26.29
CA ILE A 744 21.56 -17.26 26.03
C ILE A 744 20.80 -16.08 26.65
N ALA A 745 21.08 -15.76 27.92
CA ALA A 745 20.45 -14.64 28.60
C ALA A 745 20.76 -13.28 27.96
N ILE A 746 22.00 -13.08 27.48
CA ILE A 746 22.39 -11.86 26.75
C ILE A 746 21.63 -11.76 25.43
N PHE A 747 21.58 -12.82 24.61
CA PHE A 747 20.86 -12.79 23.34
C PHE A 747 19.34 -12.62 23.52
N SER A 748 18.78 -13.19 24.59
CA SER A 748 17.37 -12.96 24.93
C SER A 748 17.11 -11.51 25.29
N GLN A 749 18.03 -10.86 26.01
CA GLN A 749 17.93 -9.44 26.33
C GLN A 749 18.11 -8.57 25.07
N GLU A 750 19.07 -8.86 24.19
CA GLU A 750 19.28 -8.13 22.93
C GLU A 750 18.06 -8.17 21.99
N LYS A 751 17.33 -9.30 21.99
CA LYS A 751 16.05 -9.45 21.31
C LYS A 751 14.95 -8.59 21.93
N GLU A 752 14.84 -8.57 23.26
CA GLU A 752 13.91 -7.67 23.96
C GLU A 752 14.25 -6.19 23.71
N ASP A 753 15.54 -5.89 23.55
CA ASP A 753 16.09 -4.56 23.28
C ASP A 753 16.05 -4.16 21.78
N GLY A 754 15.63 -5.06 20.87
CA GLY A 754 15.31 -4.75 19.46
C GLY A 754 16.50 -4.56 18.50
N LEU A 755 17.58 -5.32 18.64
CA LEU A 755 18.86 -5.03 17.95
C LEU A 755 19.08 -5.57 16.52
N GLN A 756 18.16 -6.29 15.87
CA GLN A 756 18.23 -6.52 14.41
C GLN A 756 17.50 -5.42 13.63
N LYS A 757 18.18 -4.29 13.41
CA LYS A 757 17.64 -3.18 12.61
C LYS A 757 17.85 -3.44 11.12
N GLN A 758 16.76 -3.64 10.38
CA GLN A 758 16.79 -3.46 8.92
C GLN A 758 16.55 -1.99 8.61
N VAL A 759 17.62 -1.31 8.20
CA VAL A 759 17.66 0.13 8.06
C VAL A 759 17.55 0.54 6.60
N TYR A 760 16.50 1.27 6.25
CA TYR A 760 16.39 1.97 4.98
C TYR A 760 16.98 3.37 5.07
N SER A 761 17.94 3.71 4.21
CA SER A 761 18.49 5.07 4.11
C SER A 761 17.75 5.85 3.02
N ALA A 762 16.94 6.82 3.41
CA ALA A 762 16.22 7.70 2.49
C ALA A 762 17.16 8.71 1.82
N GLY A 763 16.81 9.13 0.60
CA GLY A 763 17.56 10.11 -0.18
C GLY A 763 18.01 9.63 -1.57
N SER A 764 17.90 8.34 -1.88
CA SER A 764 18.04 7.82 -3.27
C SER A 764 16.81 8.14 -4.12
N SER A 765 15.65 8.20 -3.49
CA SER A 765 14.36 8.63 -4.03
C SER A 765 13.80 9.73 -3.13
N ASN A 766 13.02 10.65 -3.71
CA ASN A 766 12.24 11.62 -2.95
C ASN A 766 10.93 11.03 -2.39
N ARG A 767 10.53 9.81 -2.81
CA ARG A 767 9.32 9.11 -2.35
C ARG A 767 9.69 7.76 -1.74
N VAL A 768 9.21 7.50 -0.54
CA VAL A 768 9.45 6.30 0.26
C VAL A 768 8.12 5.66 0.61
N SER A 769 7.89 4.41 0.17
CA SER A 769 6.65 3.67 0.44
C SER A 769 6.79 2.82 1.71
N LEU A 770 5.97 3.10 2.73
CA LEU A 770 5.95 2.30 3.97
C LEU A 770 5.47 0.88 3.73
N ALA A 771 4.52 0.67 2.82
CA ALA A 771 4.05 -0.67 2.45
C ALA A 771 5.18 -1.54 1.89
N LEU A 772 6.01 -0.95 1.02
CA LEU A 772 7.16 -1.63 0.43
C LEU A 772 8.25 -1.93 1.48
N LEU A 773 8.55 -0.95 2.35
CA LEU A 773 9.53 -1.14 3.42
C LEU A 773 9.10 -2.21 4.42
N ALA A 774 7.80 -2.25 4.76
CA ALA A 774 7.26 -3.21 5.73
C ALA A 774 7.40 -4.63 5.19
N LYS A 775 7.12 -4.80 3.90
CA LYS A 775 7.33 -6.05 3.18
C LYS A 775 8.78 -6.51 3.18
N TYR A 776 9.74 -5.59 3.06
CA TYR A 776 11.16 -5.92 3.15
C TYR A 776 11.66 -6.13 4.58
N GLY A 777 10.77 -6.06 5.58
CA GLY A 777 11.11 -6.23 6.99
C GLY A 777 11.94 -5.06 7.54
N CYS A 778 11.90 -3.88 6.89
CA CYS A 778 12.58 -2.69 7.40
C CYS A 778 11.93 -2.19 8.69
N THR A 779 12.76 -1.93 9.70
CA THR A 779 12.34 -1.44 11.02
C THR A 779 12.68 0.04 11.22
N ASP A 780 13.62 0.56 10.44
CA ASP A 780 14.16 1.91 10.62
C ASP A 780 14.26 2.64 9.28
N ILE A 781 13.80 3.89 9.25
CA ILE A 781 14.01 4.82 8.14
C ILE A 781 14.97 5.90 8.62
N ILE A 782 16.09 6.08 7.93
CA ILE A 782 17.07 7.11 8.24
C ILE A 782 17.05 8.19 7.15
N VAL A 783 16.86 9.44 7.56
CA VAL A 783 16.91 10.63 6.71
C VAL A 783 18.14 11.47 7.08
N GLY A 784 18.81 12.06 6.08
CA GLY A 784 19.94 12.97 6.30
C GLY A 784 21.32 12.33 6.27
N LYS A 785 21.46 11.11 5.73
CA LYS A 785 22.76 10.44 5.56
C LYS A 785 23.60 11.15 4.47
N GLU A 786 24.92 11.18 4.64
CA GLU A 786 25.84 11.71 3.62
C GLU A 786 25.67 10.98 2.28
N GLY A 787 25.62 11.73 1.17
CA GLY A 787 25.45 11.20 -0.18
C GLY A 787 24.00 11.06 -0.68
N ALA A 788 23.00 11.53 0.07
CA ALA A 788 21.62 11.61 -0.39
C ALA A 788 21.45 12.53 -1.62
N VAL A 789 20.77 12.04 -2.66
CA VAL A 789 20.45 12.80 -3.89
C VAL A 789 19.30 13.77 -3.65
N TYR A 790 18.27 13.31 -2.94
CA TYR A 790 17.09 14.09 -2.58
C TYR A 790 17.13 14.50 -1.11
N ARG A 791 16.86 15.77 -0.84
CA ARG A 791 16.74 16.31 0.52
C ARG A 791 15.31 16.32 1.03
N ASN A 792 14.35 16.69 0.18
CA ASN A 792 12.94 16.66 0.55
C ASN A 792 12.39 15.26 0.31
N ILE A 793 11.83 14.65 1.36
CA ILE A 793 11.41 13.25 1.36
C ILE A 793 9.91 13.17 1.64
N SER A 794 9.17 12.47 0.80
CA SER A 794 7.77 12.10 1.03
C SER A 794 7.70 10.65 1.47
N ILE A 795 7.23 10.42 2.70
CA ILE A 795 6.95 9.08 3.23
C ILE A 795 5.47 8.82 3.08
N ILE A 796 5.14 7.77 2.32
CA ILE A 796 3.80 7.46 1.87
C ILE A 796 3.38 6.15 2.51
N GLY A 797 2.37 6.22 3.36
CA GLY A 797 1.67 5.03 3.84
C GLY A 797 0.47 4.69 2.97
N ALA A 798 -0.18 3.58 3.32
CA ALA A 798 -1.52 3.27 2.86
C ALA A 798 -2.49 3.55 4.02
N PRO A 799 -3.69 4.08 3.75
CA PRO A 799 -4.72 4.23 4.77
C PRO A 799 -4.92 2.92 5.56
N ASN A 800 -4.97 3.00 6.89
CA ASN A 800 -5.10 1.87 7.83
C ASN A 800 -3.95 0.85 7.89
N LEU A 801 -2.93 0.97 7.04
CA LEU A 801 -1.73 0.15 7.16
C LEU A 801 -0.96 0.59 8.41
N LYS A 802 -0.79 -0.32 9.37
CA LYS A 802 0.06 -0.12 10.55
C LYS A 802 1.45 -0.66 10.24
N THR A 803 2.49 0.12 10.55
CA THR A 803 3.88 -0.30 10.37
C THR A 803 4.68 -0.10 11.64
N ASP A 804 5.40 -1.13 12.08
CA ASP A 804 6.30 -1.08 13.23
C ASP A 804 7.66 -0.49 12.83
N MET A 805 7.64 0.77 12.39
CA MET A 805 8.83 1.47 11.91
C MET A 805 9.15 2.70 12.74
N HIS A 806 10.45 2.91 12.92
CA HIS A 806 10.99 4.12 13.50
C HIS A 806 11.59 5.03 12.41
N LEU A 807 11.23 6.31 12.42
CA LEU A 807 11.84 7.32 11.56
C LEU A 807 12.89 8.11 12.34
N LYS A 808 14.13 8.08 11.87
CA LYS A 808 15.25 8.82 12.44
C LYS A 808 15.79 9.86 11.46
N ILE A 809 15.86 11.11 11.91
CA ILE A 809 16.39 12.25 11.16
C ILE A 809 17.72 12.63 11.78
N LEU A 810 18.79 12.41 11.02
CA LEU A 810 20.16 12.57 11.50
C LEU A 810 20.55 14.04 11.69
N SER A 811 21.49 14.22 12.61
CA SER A 811 22.01 15.52 13.02
C SER A 811 22.39 16.42 11.83
N GLY A 812 21.99 17.70 11.91
CA GLY A 812 22.30 18.70 10.88
C GLY A 812 21.39 18.68 9.64
N TYR A 813 20.37 17.81 9.59
CA TYR A 813 19.44 17.76 8.47
C TYR A 813 18.58 19.04 8.36
N SER A 814 18.45 19.57 7.15
CA SER A 814 17.51 20.65 6.85
C SER A 814 16.76 20.38 5.54
N GLY A 815 15.43 20.34 5.62
CA GLY A 815 14.55 20.03 4.49
C GLY A 815 13.13 19.70 4.90
N GLU A 816 12.32 19.37 3.89
CA GLU A 816 10.92 19.00 4.06
C GLU A 816 10.74 17.49 4.16
N ILE A 817 9.95 17.06 5.15
CA ILE A 817 9.49 15.67 5.29
C ILE A 817 7.98 15.66 5.19
N THR A 818 7.44 15.07 4.13
CA THR A 818 5.98 14.92 3.96
C THR A 818 5.54 13.56 4.48
N LEU A 819 4.56 13.54 5.39
CA LEU A 819 3.86 12.33 5.81
C LEU A 819 2.50 12.29 5.10
N GLU A 820 2.32 11.31 4.20
CA GLU A 820 1.08 11.09 3.46
C GLU A 820 0.45 9.76 3.89
N ASN A 821 -0.63 9.83 4.68
CA ASN A 821 -1.29 8.65 5.26
C ASN A 821 -0.34 7.66 5.97
N ALA A 822 0.68 8.18 6.65
CA ALA A 822 1.75 7.38 7.23
C ALA A 822 1.40 6.90 8.64
N SER A 823 1.57 5.62 8.92
CA SER A 823 1.40 5.08 10.28
C SER A 823 2.70 4.49 10.79
N PHE A 824 3.19 5.01 11.92
CA PHE A 824 4.36 4.50 12.61
C PHE A 824 3.96 3.95 13.98
N SER A 825 4.48 2.80 14.34
CA SER A 825 4.43 2.22 15.67
C SER A 825 5.83 1.81 16.12
N ASN A 826 6.05 1.83 17.43
CA ASN A 826 7.33 1.44 18.00
C ASN A 826 7.17 0.59 19.26
N ILE A 827 8.22 -0.17 19.58
CA ILE A 827 8.35 -0.90 20.85
C ILE A 827 8.62 0.08 22.00
N LYS A 828 8.23 -0.31 23.22
CA LYS A 828 8.15 0.56 24.40
C LYS A 828 9.38 1.45 24.59
N SER A 829 9.13 2.73 24.90
CA SER A 829 10.14 3.75 25.25
C SER A 829 10.97 4.33 24.10
N ARG A 830 10.67 4.03 22.83
CA ARG A 830 11.33 4.65 21.67
C ARG A 830 10.35 5.55 20.89
N PRO A 831 10.73 6.79 20.50
CA PRO A 831 9.85 7.67 19.72
C PRO A 831 9.56 7.08 18.33
N CYS A 832 8.39 7.36 17.77
CA CYS A 832 8.05 7.02 16.39
C CYS A 832 8.90 7.84 15.41
N ILE A 833 9.12 9.12 15.72
CA ILE A 833 9.96 10.03 14.94
C ILE A 833 11.01 10.66 15.85
N GLU A 834 12.29 10.51 15.53
CA GLU A 834 13.42 11.06 16.28
C GLU A 834 14.16 12.10 15.43
N ILE A 835 14.19 13.34 15.90
CA ILE A 835 14.94 14.45 15.30
C ILE A 835 16.17 14.72 16.17
N GLU A 836 17.34 14.41 15.65
CA GLU A 836 18.62 14.66 16.33
C GLU A 836 19.02 16.14 16.30
N ASP A 837 20.19 16.48 16.86
CA ASP A 837 20.69 17.83 17.04
C ASP A 837 20.97 18.61 15.74
N GLY A 838 20.78 19.93 15.79
CA GLY A 838 21.08 20.86 14.71
C GLY A 838 20.19 20.72 13.48
N CYS A 839 19.02 20.09 13.60
CA CYS A 839 18.09 19.89 12.49
C CYS A 839 17.12 21.05 12.31
N ASN A 840 16.68 21.31 11.08
CA ASN A 840 15.58 22.22 10.75
C ASN A 840 14.59 21.52 9.81
N VAL A 841 13.51 20.98 10.39
CA VAL A 841 12.58 20.07 9.70
C VAL A 841 11.23 20.74 9.50
N ASP A 842 10.81 20.84 8.24
CA ASP A 842 9.43 21.16 7.88
C ASP A 842 8.64 19.85 7.69
N LEU A 843 7.80 19.50 8.66
CA LEU A 843 6.95 18.31 8.63
C LEU A 843 5.61 18.64 7.97
N ILE A 844 5.43 18.21 6.72
CA ILE A 844 4.21 18.45 5.94
C ILE A 844 3.23 17.30 6.16
N LEU A 845 2.08 17.56 6.74
CA LEU A 845 1.03 16.57 6.99
C LEU A 845 0.02 16.56 5.83
N LYS A 846 -0.19 15.38 5.23
CA LYS A 846 -1.21 15.12 4.20
C LYS A 846 -2.02 13.88 4.52
N GLY A 847 -3.34 13.94 4.34
CA GLY A 847 -4.24 12.84 4.67
C GLY A 847 -4.30 12.57 6.18
N ASN A 848 -4.34 11.30 6.60
CA ASN A 848 -4.46 10.91 8.02
C ASN A 848 -3.27 10.06 8.46
N SER A 849 -2.35 10.65 9.22
CA SER A 849 -1.17 9.96 9.76
C SER A 849 -1.36 9.58 11.22
N HIS A 850 -0.77 8.45 11.64
CA HIS A 850 -0.95 7.88 12.97
C HIS A 850 0.41 7.50 13.60
N LEU A 851 0.64 7.88 14.85
CA LEU A 851 1.81 7.48 15.64
C LEU A 851 1.31 6.69 16.87
N ASN A 852 1.83 5.49 17.09
CA ASN A 852 1.47 4.66 18.25
C ASN A 852 2.71 4.32 19.10
N GLY A 853 2.68 4.74 20.37
CA GLY A 853 3.83 4.72 21.28
C GLY A 853 4.26 6.13 21.68
N ILE A 854 5.55 6.35 21.89
CA ILE A 854 6.10 7.70 22.04
C ILE A 854 6.03 8.42 20.69
N GLY A 855 5.56 9.65 20.62
CA GLY A 855 5.35 10.35 19.36
C GLY A 855 6.63 10.88 18.72
N ILE A 856 6.83 12.21 18.77
CA ILE A 856 7.95 12.89 18.09
C ILE A 856 8.92 13.45 19.12
N SER A 857 10.19 13.05 19.02
CA SER A 857 11.29 13.62 19.78
C SER A 857 12.03 14.70 18.98
N VAL A 858 12.26 15.85 19.61
CA VAL A 858 12.92 17.03 19.05
C VAL A 858 14.09 17.43 19.94
N ALA A 859 15.31 17.19 19.48
CA ALA A 859 16.53 17.54 20.22
C ALA A 859 16.63 19.05 20.53
N PRO A 860 17.29 19.45 21.64
CA PRO A 860 17.35 20.85 22.11
C PRO A 860 17.82 21.87 21.08
N THR A 861 18.71 21.49 20.17
CA THR A 861 19.31 22.40 19.18
C THR A 861 18.57 22.42 17.84
N SER A 862 17.41 21.75 17.75
CA SER A 862 16.67 21.53 16.51
C SER A 862 15.38 22.32 16.45
N THR A 863 14.86 22.52 15.23
CA THR A 863 13.55 23.13 14.98
C THR A 863 12.67 22.16 14.21
N LEU A 864 11.43 21.99 14.69
CA LEU A 864 10.35 21.27 14.01
C LEU A 864 9.23 22.26 13.69
N THR A 865 8.91 22.42 12.41
CA THR A 865 7.75 23.18 11.95
C THR A 865 6.73 22.24 11.33
N THR A 866 5.51 22.16 11.85
CA THR A 866 4.43 21.40 11.21
C THR A 866 3.63 22.28 10.24
N GLN A 867 3.33 21.76 9.05
CA GLN A 867 2.56 22.45 8.01
C GLN A 867 1.60 21.46 7.30
N GLY A 868 0.75 21.96 6.40
CA GLY A 868 -0.18 21.14 5.61
C GLY A 868 -1.62 21.16 6.15
N ASP A 869 -2.50 20.41 5.49
CA ASP A 869 -3.93 20.30 5.79
C ASP A 869 -4.34 18.92 6.33
N GLY A 870 -3.39 17.98 6.41
CA GLY A 870 -3.61 16.64 6.94
C GLY A 870 -3.75 16.59 8.47
N ASN A 871 -4.25 15.46 8.95
CA ASN A 871 -4.44 15.15 10.36
C ASN A 871 -3.31 14.25 10.88
N LEU A 872 -2.95 14.45 12.16
CA LEU A 872 -1.99 13.60 12.88
C LEU A 872 -2.63 13.13 14.19
N THR A 873 -2.72 11.82 14.37
CA THR A 873 -3.16 11.21 15.64
C THR A 873 -1.98 10.52 16.32
N ILE A 874 -1.76 10.82 17.60
CA ILE A 874 -0.70 10.24 18.43
C ILE A 874 -1.36 9.53 19.61
N GLU A 875 -1.15 8.21 19.72
CA GLU A 875 -1.63 7.40 20.83
C GLU A 875 -0.45 6.96 21.69
N CYS A 876 -0.32 7.55 22.88
CA CYS A 876 0.76 7.27 23.81
C CYS A 876 0.26 6.37 24.96
N ASN A 877 0.80 5.15 25.06
CA ASN A 877 0.40 4.16 26.07
C ASN A 877 1.56 3.74 27.00
N ASP A 878 2.71 4.41 26.90
CA ASP A 878 3.88 4.11 27.73
C ASP A 878 3.74 4.71 29.14
N ALA A 879 4.39 4.08 30.13
CA ALA A 879 4.34 4.53 31.52
C ALA A 879 4.86 5.96 31.69
N HIS A 880 5.89 6.33 30.92
CA HIS A 880 6.35 7.70 30.74
C HIS A 880 6.19 8.05 29.27
N TYR A 881 5.40 9.08 28.96
CA TYR A 881 5.12 9.42 27.58
C TYR A 881 5.31 10.90 27.26
N TYR A 882 5.65 11.15 26.00
CA TYR A 882 5.44 12.46 25.39
C TYR A 882 4.87 12.33 23.97
N GLY A 883 3.98 13.24 23.60
CA GLY A 883 3.38 13.27 22.27
C GLY A 883 4.30 13.94 21.25
N ILE A 884 4.62 15.23 21.45
CA ILE A 884 5.58 15.97 20.61
C ILE A 884 6.47 16.80 21.54
N GLY A 885 7.77 16.50 21.58
CA GLY A 885 8.69 17.19 22.45
C GLY A 885 9.94 16.38 22.75
N ASN A 886 10.23 16.10 24.02
CA ASN A 886 11.41 15.31 24.40
C ASN A 886 11.20 14.65 25.78
N THR A 887 12.20 13.91 26.25
CA THR A 887 12.20 13.21 27.54
C THR A 887 12.10 14.16 28.75
N PHE A 888 11.87 13.56 29.92
CA PHE A 888 11.61 14.25 31.18
C PHE A 888 12.88 14.93 31.76
N ASP A 889 14.04 14.42 31.38
CA ASP A 889 15.37 14.88 31.77
C ASP A 889 16.03 15.81 30.74
N SER A 890 15.29 16.19 29.69
CA SER A 890 15.80 17.01 28.58
C SER A 890 14.90 18.21 28.26
N THR A 891 15.50 19.22 27.63
CA THR A 891 14.75 20.26 26.92
C THR A 891 14.35 19.74 25.54
N HIS A 892 13.29 20.28 24.97
CA HIS A 892 13.01 20.10 23.54
C HIS A 892 13.51 21.31 22.74
N GLY A 893 13.73 21.10 21.45
CA GLY A 893 14.06 22.17 20.51
C GLY A 893 12.89 23.15 20.26
N ASN A 894 12.98 23.97 19.24
CA ASN A 894 11.90 24.89 18.88
C ASN A 894 10.79 24.15 18.12
N ILE A 895 9.56 24.17 18.64
CA ILE A 895 8.42 23.47 18.04
C ILE A 895 7.40 24.51 17.58
N ILE A 896 7.25 24.63 16.27
CA ILE A 896 6.34 25.58 15.61
C ILE A 896 5.21 24.79 14.96
N PHE A 897 3.96 25.13 15.28
CA PHE A 897 2.80 24.56 14.61
C PHE A 897 2.14 25.56 13.68
N ALA A 898 2.13 25.28 12.39
CA ALA A 898 1.59 26.15 11.32
C ALA A 898 0.79 25.34 10.27
N HIS A 899 0.10 24.29 10.72
CA HIS A 899 -0.77 23.45 9.89
C HIS A 899 -2.24 23.88 10.03
N ASN A 900 -3.10 23.43 9.12
CA ASN A 900 -4.54 23.74 9.08
C ASN A 900 -5.43 22.56 9.50
N GLY A 901 -4.91 21.33 9.47
CA GLY A 901 -5.63 20.12 9.89
C GLY A 901 -5.72 19.97 11.42
N THR A 902 -5.95 18.73 11.86
CA THR A 902 -6.13 18.39 13.28
C THR A 902 -4.97 17.57 13.83
N ILE A 903 -4.39 18.00 14.96
CA ILE A 903 -3.50 17.19 15.80
C ILE A 903 -4.29 16.65 17.00
N LYS A 904 -4.37 15.33 17.09
CA LYS A 904 -4.97 14.60 18.22
C LYS A 904 -3.90 13.86 18.99
N ILE A 905 -3.87 14.02 20.31
CA ILE A 905 -2.94 13.29 21.19
C ILE A 905 -3.75 12.63 22.30
N ASP A 906 -3.69 11.30 22.44
CA ASP A 906 -4.29 10.53 23.54
C ASP A 906 -3.18 9.89 24.37
N GLY A 907 -2.87 10.51 25.50
CA GLY A 907 -1.83 10.10 26.44
C GLY A 907 -2.38 9.36 27.64
N LYS A 908 -1.96 8.11 27.82
CA LYS A 908 -2.33 7.23 28.93
C LYS A 908 -1.09 6.58 29.51
N GLY A 909 -0.68 7.03 30.70
CA GLY A 909 0.51 6.52 31.38
C GLY A 909 0.52 6.90 32.85
N ASN A 910 1.68 6.76 33.50
CA ASN A 910 1.88 7.18 34.89
C ASN A 910 2.34 8.65 34.95
N GLU A 911 3.29 9.04 34.11
CA GLU A 911 3.72 10.43 33.97
C GLU A 911 3.74 10.81 32.49
N GLY A 912 3.33 12.02 32.13
CA GLY A 912 3.11 12.34 30.72
C GLY A 912 3.08 13.80 30.35
N ILE A 913 3.52 14.09 29.11
CA ILE A 913 3.49 15.43 28.52
C ILE A 913 2.95 15.34 27.09
N CYS A 914 1.78 15.88 26.76
CA CYS A 914 1.29 15.75 25.38
C CYS A 914 2.12 16.58 24.39
N ILE A 915 2.37 17.86 24.68
CA ILE A 915 3.28 18.72 23.90
C ILE A 915 4.28 19.39 24.84
N GLY A 916 5.57 19.10 24.67
CA GLY A 916 6.66 19.66 25.46
C GLY A 916 7.60 18.61 26.07
N SER A 917 8.36 18.98 27.10
CA SER A 917 9.35 18.10 27.74
C SER A 917 9.53 18.44 29.21
N GLY A 918 10.25 17.60 29.97
CA GLY A 918 10.35 17.81 31.41
C GLY A 918 11.10 19.10 31.79
N LEU A 919 12.15 19.46 31.05
CA LEU A 919 12.93 20.69 31.28
C LEU A 919 12.52 21.88 30.37
N GLY A 920 11.40 21.78 29.66
CA GLY A 920 10.86 22.87 28.84
C GLY A 920 11.53 23.06 27.48
N GLY A 921 11.28 24.20 26.87
CA GLY A 921 11.68 24.53 25.50
C GLY A 921 10.75 25.59 24.90
N ALA A 922 10.91 25.89 23.61
CA ALA A 922 10.09 26.89 22.92
C ALA A 922 8.93 26.24 22.17
N ILE A 923 7.69 26.65 22.47
CA ILE A 923 6.47 26.16 21.82
C ILE A 923 5.71 27.35 21.24
N GLU A 924 5.52 27.35 19.92
CA GLU A 924 4.71 28.35 19.21
C GLU A 924 3.62 27.67 18.39
N ILE A 925 2.36 27.87 18.76
CA ILE A 925 1.19 27.33 18.08
C ILE A 925 0.52 28.46 17.29
N ARG A 926 0.57 28.42 15.96
CA ARG A 926 0.13 29.52 15.06
C ARG A 926 -1.20 29.29 14.35
N SER A 927 -1.63 28.03 14.21
CA SER A 927 -2.87 27.62 13.56
C SER A 927 -3.19 26.14 13.82
N GLY A 928 -4.42 25.73 13.51
CA GLY A 928 -4.83 24.32 13.50
C GLY A 928 -5.91 23.97 14.53
N GLN A 929 -6.30 22.70 14.54
CA GLN A 929 -7.22 22.15 15.54
C GLN A 929 -6.48 21.15 16.44
N TYR A 930 -6.72 21.22 17.75
CA TYR A 930 -6.03 20.39 18.74
C TYR A 930 -7.02 19.67 19.64
N ASN A 931 -6.91 18.34 19.71
CA ASN A 931 -7.70 17.50 20.60
C ASN A 931 -6.76 16.67 21.47
N ILE A 932 -6.54 17.10 22.72
CA ILE A 932 -5.54 16.50 23.61
C ILE A 932 -6.23 15.84 24.79
N LYS A 933 -5.93 14.56 25.03
CA LYS A 933 -6.31 13.84 26.24
C LYS A 933 -5.05 13.45 26.98
N CYS A 934 -4.96 13.78 28.26
CA CYS A 934 -3.77 13.57 29.05
C CYS A 934 -4.15 12.91 30.38
N GLY A 935 -3.71 11.67 30.58
CA GLY A 935 -4.01 10.86 31.76
C GLY A 935 -2.77 10.32 32.47
N GLY A 936 -2.78 10.36 33.81
CA GLY A 936 -1.73 9.77 34.64
C GLY A 936 -1.62 10.37 36.05
N THR A 937 -0.59 10.00 36.81
CA THR A 937 -0.32 10.54 38.16
C THR A 937 0.25 11.96 38.11
N ARG A 938 1.18 12.23 37.19
CA ARG A 938 1.77 13.56 36.96
C ARG A 938 1.75 13.93 35.49
N CYS A 939 0.96 14.92 35.11
CA CYS A 939 0.68 15.17 33.70
C CYS A 939 0.63 16.65 33.32
N THR A 940 1.18 16.97 32.15
CA THR A 940 1.05 18.29 31.52
C THR A 940 0.46 18.14 30.12
N GLY A 941 -0.60 18.88 29.80
CA GLY A 941 -1.15 18.92 28.44
C GLY A 941 -0.16 19.57 27.47
N ILE A 942 0.10 20.87 27.66
CA ILE A 942 1.09 21.62 26.88
C ILE A 942 2.05 22.34 27.82
N GLY A 943 3.35 22.08 27.73
CA GLY A 943 4.37 22.81 28.47
C GLY A 943 5.44 21.92 29.10
N ALA A 944 5.71 22.13 30.39
CA ALA A 944 6.84 21.50 31.08
C ALA A 944 6.43 20.85 32.42
N LEU A 945 7.32 20.04 32.99
CA LEU A 945 7.14 19.51 34.33
C LEU A 945 7.95 20.32 35.35
N PHE A 946 9.25 20.52 35.11
CA PHE A 946 10.17 21.00 36.14
C PHE A 946 10.71 22.41 35.89
N ALA A 947 10.67 22.88 34.63
CA ALA A 947 11.32 24.11 34.22
C ALA A 947 10.34 25.21 33.84
N ASP A 948 10.88 26.42 33.73
CA ASP A 948 10.14 27.59 33.29
C ASP A 948 9.75 27.43 31.82
N ASN A 949 8.58 27.93 31.44
CA ASN A 949 8.13 27.87 30.06
C ASN A 949 7.45 29.14 29.57
N SER A 950 7.53 29.33 28.25
CA SER A 950 6.82 30.37 27.54
C SER A 950 6.05 29.73 26.38
N ILE A 951 4.73 29.88 26.39
CA ILE A 951 3.82 29.23 25.45
C ILE A 951 3.03 30.31 24.71
N LYS A 952 3.08 30.30 23.38
CA LYS A 952 2.32 31.22 22.53
C LYS A 952 1.32 30.47 21.67
N ILE A 953 0.03 30.80 21.79
CA ILE A 953 -1.08 30.19 21.06
C ILE A 953 -1.82 31.27 20.27
N VAL A 954 -1.92 31.11 18.95
CA VAL A 954 -2.48 32.08 18.00
C VAL A 954 -3.41 31.35 17.03
N ASN A 955 -4.60 31.87 16.75
CA ASN A 955 -5.48 31.40 15.67
C ASN A 955 -5.82 29.89 15.70
N CYS A 956 -6.12 29.34 16.88
CA CYS A 956 -6.36 27.91 17.07
C CYS A 956 -7.75 27.59 17.62
N ASN A 957 -8.22 26.37 17.34
CA ASN A 957 -9.32 25.74 18.08
C ASN A 957 -8.76 24.56 18.89
N MET A 958 -8.98 24.55 20.21
CA MET A 958 -8.31 23.61 21.11
C MET A 958 -9.25 23.04 22.17
N GLU A 959 -9.28 21.72 22.28
CA GLU A 959 -9.93 20.96 23.36
C GLU A 959 -8.86 20.14 24.09
N ILE A 960 -8.69 20.38 25.39
CA ILE A 960 -7.78 19.60 26.23
C ILE A 960 -8.56 19.01 27.41
N ASP A 961 -8.45 17.69 27.60
CA ASP A 961 -9.05 16.93 28.69
C ASP A 961 -7.95 16.27 29.53
N LEU A 962 -7.72 16.80 30.74
CA LEU A 962 -6.70 16.35 31.66
C LEU A 962 -7.32 15.54 32.81
N ASN A 963 -6.89 14.30 32.99
CA ASN A 963 -7.28 13.46 34.13
C ASN A 963 -6.04 13.02 34.91
N SER A 964 -5.71 13.74 35.98
CA SER A 964 -4.45 13.50 36.70
C SER A 964 -4.50 13.76 38.19
N ASN A 965 -3.70 13.03 38.98
CA ASN A 965 -3.56 13.32 40.41
C ASN A 965 -2.92 14.71 40.63
N ILE A 966 -1.84 15.01 39.90
CA ILE A 966 -1.18 16.31 39.87
C ILE A 966 -1.00 16.71 38.41
N GLY A 967 -1.58 17.82 37.97
CA GLY A 967 -1.49 18.14 36.54
C GLY A 967 -1.76 19.58 36.15
N VAL A 968 -1.21 19.96 35.00
CA VAL A 968 -1.40 21.29 34.39
C VAL A 968 -1.94 21.13 32.98
N VAL A 969 -3.03 21.82 32.64
CA VAL A 969 -3.58 21.73 31.28
C VAL A 969 -2.64 22.43 30.29
N ILE A 970 -2.25 23.68 30.58
CA ILE A 970 -1.26 24.45 29.82
C ILE A 970 -0.33 25.18 30.80
N GLY A 971 0.97 24.91 30.75
CA GLY A 971 1.96 25.57 31.60
C GLY A 971 2.95 24.60 32.24
N SER A 972 3.36 24.83 33.48
CA SER A 972 4.45 24.07 34.13
C SER A 972 4.06 23.53 35.51
N LEU A 973 4.42 22.29 35.86
CA LEU A 973 4.13 21.79 37.22
C LEU A 973 4.91 22.57 38.29
N GLU A 974 6.23 22.68 38.14
CA GLU A 974 7.11 23.28 39.17
C GLU A 974 7.74 24.62 38.72
N GLY A 975 7.77 24.89 37.41
CA GLY A 975 8.37 26.08 36.81
C GLY A 975 7.50 27.33 36.86
N ALA A 976 8.09 28.47 36.50
CA ALA A 976 7.36 29.67 36.14
C ALA A 976 6.67 29.46 34.79
N SER A 977 5.50 30.07 34.59
CA SER A 977 4.77 29.90 33.33
C SER A 977 4.34 31.25 32.77
N ASP A 978 4.71 31.51 31.51
CA ASP A 978 4.27 32.68 30.74
C ASP A 978 3.45 32.19 29.54
N VAL A 979 2.13 32.38 29.59
CA VAL A 979 1.21 31.88 28.56
C VAL A 979 0.51 33.03 27.86
N TYR A 980 0.69 33.10 26.54
CA TYR A 980 0.07 34.10 25.68
C TYR A 980 -0.91 33.44 24.70
N ILE A 981 -2.18 33.82 24.76
CA ILE A 981 -3.26 33.28 23.93
C ILE A 981 -3.89 34.41 23.13
N THR A 982 -4.06 34.24 21.81
CA THR A 982 -4.80 35.20 21.00
C THR A 982 -5.57 34.59 19.84
N LYS A 983 -6.69 35.22 19.43
CA LYS A 983 -7.49 34.82 18.25
C LYS A 983 -7.92 33.36 18.27
N SER A 984 -8.15 32.78 19.45
CA SER A 984 -8.32 31.34 19.62
C SER A 984 -9.61 31.01 20.38
N SER A 985 -10.13 29.81 20.15
CA SER A 985 -11.25 29.22 20.90
C SER A 985 -10.77 27.99 21.66
N MET A 986 -10.97 27.96 22.97
CA MET A 986 -10.39 26.92 23.83
C MET A 986 -11.41 26.36 24.82
N LEU A 987 -11.45 25.03 24.94
CA LEU A 987 -12.17 24.27 25.96
C LEU A 987 -11.17 23.44 26.77
N LEU A 988 -10.96 23.80 28.04
CA LEU A 988 -10.00 23.18 28.94
C LEU A 988 -10.74 22.47 30.07
N LEU A 989 -10.62 21.14 30.10
CA LEU A 989 -11.28 20.28 31.07
C LEU A 989 -10.22 19.61 31.96
N GLY A 990 -10.51 19.51 33.26
CA GLY A 990 -9.59 18.87 34.20
C GLY A 990 -10.27 18.18 35.38
N SER A 991 -9.83 16.98 35.73
CA SER A 991 -10.24 16.27 36.95
C SER A 991 -9.05 15.64 37.69
N GLY A 992 -8.98 15.81 39.01
CA GLY A 992 -7.76 15.45 39.76
C GLY A 992 -7.73 15.82 41.23
N ASN A 993 -6.54 15.81 41.85
CA ASN A 993 -6.34 16.29 43.23
C ASN A 993 -5.65 17.65 43.32
N TYR A 994 -4.63 17.91 42.50
CA TYR A 994 -3.90 19.17 42.43
C TYR A 994 -3.80 19.62 40.97
N LEU A 995 -4.58 20.62 40.57
CA LEU A 995 -4.66 21.01 39.16
C LEU A 995 -4.44 22.51 38.91
N SER A 996 -3.75 22.85 37.83
CA SER A 996 -3.83 24.18 37.22
C SER A 996 -4.39 24.09 35.81
N GLY A 997 -5.31 25.01 35.46
CA GLY A 997 -5.81 25.15 34.10
C GLY A 997 -4.71 25.72 33.21
N VAL A 998 -4.47 27.03 33.32
CA VAL A 998 -3.39 27.72 32.62
C VAL A 998 -2.44 28.37 33.62
N GLY A 999 -1.20 27.92 33.72
CA GLY A 999 -0.20 28.46 34.64
C GLY A 999 0.67 27.39 35.30
N SER A 1000 0.74 27.38 36.63
CA SER A 1000 1.61 26.44 37.35
C SER A 1000 1.03 25.91 38.65
N ILE A 1001 1.68 24.90 39.23
CA ILE A 1001 1.35 24.41 40.58
C ILE A 1001 2.38 24.89 41.61
N GLY A 1002 3.67 24.83 41.27
CA GLY A 1002 4.77 25.11 42.19
C GLY A 1002 4.91 26.58 42.58
N LYS A 1003 5.91 26.84 43.44
CA LYS A 1003 6.13 28.14 44.11
C LYS A 1003 6.60 29.30 43.22
N LYS A 1004 6.64 29.09 41.91
CA LYS A 1004 7.08 30.10 40.95
C LYS A 1004 5.87 30.82 40.36
N ASP A 1005 6.11 32.06 39.98
CA ASP A 1005 5.06 32.96 39.49
C ASP A 1005 4.57 32.53 38.09
N SER A 1006 3.29 32.78 37.82
CA SER A 1006 2.65 32.52 36.54
C SER A 1006 1.98 33.78 35.99
N VAL A 1007 2.23 34.06 34.72
CA VAL A 1007 1.61 35.17 33.97
C VAL A 1007 0.79 34.59 32.83
N VAL A 1008 -0.49 34.95 32.76
CA VAL A 1008 -1.38 34.53 31.68
C VAL A 1008 -1.95 35.76 30.99
N THR A 1009 -1.79 35.80 29.68
CA THR A 1009 -2.21 36.93 28.85
C THR A 1009 -3.10 36.45 27.72
N ILE A 1010 -4.31 37.01 27.60
CA ILE A 1010 -5.34 36.56 26.64
C ILE A 1010 -5.89 37.76 25.85
N TYR A 1011 -5.82 37.71 24.52
CA TYR A 1011 -6.28 38.77 23.61
C TYR A 1011 -7.20 38.26 22.50
N ASP A 1012 -8.37 38.86 22.30
CA ASP A 1012 -9.28 38.52 21.19
C ASP A 1012 -9.62 37.00 21.12
N ALA A 1013 -10.01 36.39 22.24
CA ALA A 1013 -10.19 34.94 22.35
C ALA A 1013 -11.44 34.54 23.14
N SER A 1014 -11.85 33.27 23.00
CA SER A 1014 -12.90 32.65 23.83
C SER A 1014 -12.31 31.46 24.56
N VAL A 1015 -12.35 31.47 25.90
CA VAL A 1015 -11.75 30.42 26.74
C VAL A 1015 -12.75 29.93 27.77
N GLU A 1016 -13.03 28.63 27.74
CA GLU A 1016 -13.80 27.93 28.76
C GLU A 1016 -12.88 26.98 29.54
N VAL A 1017 -12.87 27.11 30.87
CA VAL A 1017 -12.11 26.25 31.77
C VAL A 1017 -13.06 25.63 32.79
N SER A 1018 -13.07 24.30 32.84
CA SER A 1018 -13.87 23.53 33.80
C SER A 1018 -12.99 22.54 34.55
N LEU A 1019 -12.70 22.83 35.83
CA LEU A 1019 -11.89 21.97 36.69
C LEU A 1019 -12.71 21.37 37.83
N ARG A 1020 -12.40 20.12 38.18
CA ARG A 1020 -12.98 19.42 39.34
C ARG A 1020 -11.89 18.74 40.14
N SER A 1021 -11.44 19.41 41.21
CA SER A 1021 -10.25 18.97 41.94
C SER A 1021 -10.18 19.52 43.37
N ASN A 1022 -9.60 18.75 44.30
CA ASN A 1022 -9.46 19.15 45.70
C ASN A 1022 -8.75 20.49 45.87
N GLU A 1023 -7.62 20.69 45.19
CA GLU A 1023 -6.88 21.96 45.14
C GLU A 1023 -6.68 22.34 43.68
N SER A 1024 -7.16 23.51 43.27
CA SER A 1024 -6.98 23.91 41.87
C SER A 1024 -7.09 25.40 41.63
N THR A 1025 -6.47 25.86 40.54
CA THR A 1025 -6.64 27.21 40.01
C THR A 1025 -6.89 27.14 38.51
N CYS A 1026 -7.86 27.90 37.98
CA CYS A 1026 -8.09 27.90 36.53
C CYS A 1026 -7.03 28.72 35.78
N PHE A 1027 -6.55 29.82 36.39
CA PHE A 1027 -5.52 30.67 35.84
C PHE A 1027 -4.49 31.07 36.91
N GLY A 1028 -3.21 30.92 36.61
CA GLY A 1028 -2.11 31.29 37.50
C GLY A 1028 -1.48 30.10 38.22
N SER A 1029 -0.83 30.40 39.34
CA SER A 1029 -0.07 29.46 40.17
C SER A 1029 -0.83 29.10 41.45
N LEU A 1030 -0.76 27.83 41.87
CA LEU A 1030 -1.31 27.38 43.15
C LEU A 1030 -0.46 27.79 44.35
N GLU A 1031 0.87 27.68 44.25
CA GLU A 1031 1.81 27.97 45.34
C GLU A 1031 2.69 29.22 45.12
N GLY A 1032 2.54 29.91 43.98
CA GLY A 1032 3.31 31.10 43.60
C GLY A 1032 2.43 32.31 43.24
N GLY A 1033 3.07 33.42 42.87
CA GLY A 1033 2.37 34.63 42.43
C GLY A 1033 1.65 34.43 41.09
N SER A 1034 0.59 35.20 40.85
CA SER A 1034 -0.25 35.06 39.66
C SER A 1034 -0.63 36.39 39.04
N GLU A 1035 -0.53 36.49 37.72
CA GLU A 1035 -1.04 37.62 36.95
C GLU A 1035 -1.93 37.13 35.81
N LEU A 1036 -3.14 37.69 35.70
CA LEU A 1036 -4.05 37.45 34.58
C LEU A 1036 -4.36 38.77 33.87
N HIS A 1037 -3.99 38.86 32.60
CA HIS A 1037 -4.23 40.01 31.73
C HIS A 1037 -5.18 39.61 30.59
N THR A 1038 -6.31 40.28 30.45
CA THR A 1038 -7.24 39.99 29.35
C THR A 1038 -7.68 41.24 28.60
N GLN A 1039 -7.81 41.13 27.28
CA GLN A 1039 -8.44 42.17 26.46
C GLN A 1039 -9.29 41.60 25.32
N ASN A 1040 -10.55 42.04 25.23
CA ASN A 1040 -11.54 41.55 24.24
C ASN A 1040 -11.77 40.02 24.34
N VAL A 1041 -12.00 39.50 25.54
CA VAL A 1041 -12.08 38.05 25.78
C VAL A 1041 -13.47 37.63 26.25
N GLY A 1042 -13.96 36.49 25.77
CA GLY A 1042 -15.06 35.75 26.39
C GLY A 1042 -14.50 34.66 27.30
N LEU A 1043 -14.77 34.71 28.60
CA LEU A 1043 -14.17 33.81 29.58
C LEU A 1043 -15.22 33.13 30.45
N LYS A 1044 -15.21 31.80 30.47
CA LYS A 1044 -16.11 30.99 31.31
C LYS A 1044 -15.29 30.09 32.22
N ILE A 1045 -15.44 30.26 33.52
CA ILE A 1045 -14.77 29.45 34.56
C ILE A 1045 -15.82 28.67 35.35
N GLU A 1046 -15.61 27.37 35.43
CA GLU A 1046 -16.28 26.47 36.37
C GLU A 1046 -15.21 25.73 37.17
N ASN A 1047 -15.18 25.90 38.49
CA ASN A 1047 -14.23 25.19 39.34
C ASN A 1047 -14.88 24.67 40.62
N ALA A 1048 -14.59 23.44 41.00
CA ALA A 1048 -15.19 22.81 42.19
C ALA A 1048 -14.21 21.92 42.97
N GLY A 1049 -14.11 22.17 44.27
CA GLY A 1049 -13.38 21.35 45.24
C GLY A 1049 -12.99 22.10 46.51
N GLN A 1050 -12.23 21.49 47.42
CA GLN A 1050 -12.00 22.04 48.77
C GLN A 1050 -11.30 23.41 48.75
N HIS A 1051 -10.21 23.54 47.98
CA HIS A 1051 -9.41 24.74 47.78
C HIS A 1051 -9.35 25.10 46.27
N ALA A 1052 -10.51 25.15 45.62
CA ALA A 1052 -10.64 25.51 44.21
C ALA A 1052 -10.76 27.04 44.03
N LEU A 1053 -9.92 27.65 43.21
CA LEU A 1053 -9.92 29.08 42.90
C LEU A 1053 -10.09 29.32 41.40
N ALA A 1054 -10.66 30.47 41.03
CA ALA A 1054 -10.76 30.90 39.64
C ALA A 1054 -9.42 31.43 39.12
N VAL A 1055 -8.74 32.26 39.94
CA VAL A 1055 -7.44 32.84 39.60
C VAL A 1055 -6.56 32.89 40.84
N GLY A 1056 -5.30 32.48 40.71
CA GLY A 1056 -4.29 32.55 41.76
C GLY A 1056 -4.30 31.41 42.78
N GLY A 1057 -3.45 31.55 43.79
CA GLY A 1057 -3.20 30.56 44.84
C GLY A 1057 -3.64 31.05 46.23
N VAL A 1058 -3.74 30.13 47.19
CA VAL A 1058 -4.15 30.46 48.56
C VAL A 1058 -3.08 31.34 49.22
N GLU A 1059 -3.49 32.53 49.67
CA GLU A 1059 -2.62 33.54 50.29
C GLU A 1059 -1.41 33.98 49.42
N GLN A 1060 -1.50 33.79 48.10
CA GLN A 1060 -0.47 34.23 47.15
C GLN A 1060 -0.83 35.57 46.50
N LYS A 1061 0.19 36.36 46.16
CA LYS A 1061 0.01 37.61 45.42
C LYS A 1061 -0.65 37.34 44.08
N THR A 1062 -1.80 37.95 43.84
CA THR A 1062 -2.59 37.71 42.64
C THR A 1062 -3.06 39.04 42.07
N LYS A 1063 -2.76 39.30 40.79
CA LYS A 1063 -3.19 40.48 40.05
C LYS A 1063 -4.11 40.08 38.90
N ILE A 1064 -5.22 40.78 38.75
CA ILE A 1064 -6.24 40.47 37.74
C ILE A 1064 -6.60 41.75 36.98
N ASP A 1065 -6.22 41.82 35.72
CA ASP A 1065 -6.51 42.95 34.83
C ASP A 1065 -7.46 42.50 33.69
N LEU A 1066 -8.70 42.96 33.74
CA LEU A 1066 -9.76 42.62 32.78
C LEU A 1066 -10.19 43.84 31.98
N ASN A 1067 -9.91 43.87 30.67
CA ASN A 1067 -10.29 44.97 29.78
C ASN A 1067 -11.21 44.51 28.65
N SER A 1068 -12.41 45.06 28.52
CA SER A 1068 -13.37 44.67 27.47
C SER A 1068 -13.65 43.16 27.48
N THR A 1069 -13.71 42.56 28.67
CA THR A 1069 -13.81 41.10 28.88
C THR A 1069 -15.18 40.73 29.45
N ASP A 1070 -15.85 39.79 28.79
CA ASP A 1070 -17.07 39.16 29.29
C ASP A 1070 -16.70 37.90 30.07
N ILE A 1071 -16.75 37.97 31.40
CA ILE A 1071 -16.34 36.88 32.29
C ILE A 1071 -17.50 36.32 33.12
N ARG A 1072 -17.61 34.99 33.16
CA ARG A 1072 -18.51 34.27 34.06
C ARG A 1072 -17.73 33.26 34.88
N VAL A 1073 -17.72 33.44 36.19
CA VAL A 1073 -17.05 32.57 37.16
C VAL A 1073 -18.09 31.88 38.02
N ASN A 1074 -18.03 30.55 38.13
CA ASN A 1074 -18.72 29.78 39.15
C ASN A 1074 -17.70 28.90 39.88
N VAL A 1075 -17.50 29.17 41.17
CA VAL A 1075 -16.60 28.41 42.03
C VAL A 1075 -17.37 27.81 43.20
N HIS A 1076 -17.14 26.53 43.48
CA HIS A 1076 -17.70 25.83 44.65
C HIS A 1076 -16.57 25.31 45.52
N ASN A 1077 -16.37 25.90 46.71
CA ASN A 1077 -15.24 25.57 47.59
C ASN A 1077 -15.49 25.79 49.08
N SER A 1078 -14.56 25.32 49.92
CA SER A 1078 -14.60 25.53 51.38
C SER A 1078 -14.00 26.87 51.83
N LEU A 1079 -13.33 27.59 50.94
CA LEU A 1079 -12.64 28.86 51.21
C LEU A 1079 -13.61 30.04 51.27
N GLY A 1080 -14.73 29.96 50.55
CA GLY A 1080 -15.74 31.03 50.48
C GLY A 1080 -15.34 32.21 49.58
N VAL A 1081 -14.27 32.07 48.79
CA VAL A 1081 -13.77 33.10 47.85
C VAL A 1081 -13.43 32.48 46.50
N ASP A 1082 -13.50 33.24 45.41
CA ASP A 1082 -13.07 32.78 44.08
C ASP A 1082 -11.57 33.08 43.80
N THR A 1083 -10.98 34.03 44.53
CA THR A 1083 -9.56 34.39 44.46
C THR A 1083 -9.11 35.03 45.79
N TYR A 1084 -7.80 35.05 46.03
CA TYR A 1084 -7.17 35.77 47.15
C TYR A 1084 -6.54 37.11 46.73
N ALA A 1085 -6.77 37.57 45.50
CA ALA A 1085 -6.39 38.92 45.08
C ALA A 1085 -7.07 39.97 46.00
N GLU A 1086 -6.29 40.98 46.43
CA GLU A 1086 -6.85 42.14 47.12
C GLU A 1086 -7.67 42.98 46.12
N ASP A 1087 -8.69 43.71 46.60
CA ASP A 1087 -9.54 44.52 45.71
C ASP A 1087 -8.74 45.55 44.89
N ASP A 1088 -7.64 46.08 45.43
CA ASP A 1088 -6.74 47.03 44.75
C ASP A 1088 -5.92 46.36 43.62
N ASP A 1089 -5.82 45.03 43.61
CA ASP A 1089 -5.11 44.23 42.60
C ASP A 1089 -6.06 43.66 41.53
N ILE A 1090 -7.35 44.02 41.58
CA ILE A 1090 -8.37 43.61 40.60
C ILE A 1090 -8.86 44.83 39.82
N SER A 1091 -8.45 44.97 38.57
CA SER A 1091 -8.94 46.00 37.65
C SER A 1091 -9.93 45.42 36.65
N ILE A 1092 -11.12 46.04 36.56
CA ILE A 1092 -12.17 45.64 35.60
C ILE A 1092 -12.62 46.88 34.83
N LEU A 1093 -12.25 46.93 33.55
CA LEU A 1093 -12.46 48.05 32.64
C LEU A 1093 -13.27 47.61 31.42
N ASN A 1094 -14.55 47.98 31.35
CA ASN A 1094 -15.48 47.62 30.28
C ASN A 1094 -15.71 46.09 30.14
N GLY A 1095 -16.96 45.64 30.16
CA GLY A 1095 -17.29 44.21 30.01
C GLY A 1095 -18.38 43.75 30.98
N ARG A 1096 -18.91 42.55 30.77
CA ARG A 1096 -19.94 41.95 31.63
C ARG A 1096 -19.29 40.92 32.53
N VAL A 1097 -19.38 41.14 33.84
CA VAL A 1097 -18.80 40.24 34.82
C VAL A 1097 -19.89 39.58 35.66
N LYS A 1098 -19.70 38.31 35.98
CA LYS A 1098 -20.52 37.59 36.96
C LYS A 1098 -19.64 36.63 37.74
N PHE A 1099 -19.48 36.88 39.04
CA PHE A 1099 -18.73 36.03 39.96
C PHE A 1099 -19.70 35.35 40.92
N MET A 1100 -19.69 34.02 40.94
CA MET A 1100 -20.50 33.20 41.83
C MET A 1100 -19.59 32.31 42.67
N VAL A 1101 -19.73 32.37 43.99
CA VAL A 1101 -19.06 31.46 44.93
C VAL A 1101 -20.10 30.76 45.79
N ASN A 1102 -20.11 29.43 45.79
CA ASN A 1102 -21.07 28.63 46.56
C ASN A 1102 -22.54 29.08 46.33
N ASP A 1103 -22.90 29.29 45.05
CA ASP A 1103 -24.21 29.77 44.59
C ASP A 1103 -24.59 31.19 45.07
N GLN A 1104 -23.66 31.96 45.62
CA GLN A 1104 -23.83 33.37 46.00
C GLN A 1104 -23.08 34.30 45.05
N SER A 1105 -23.69 35.42 44.66
CA SER A 1105 -23.07 36.44 43.82
C SER A 1105 -22.09 37.28 44.63
N ILE A 1106 -20.89 37.53 44.09
CA ILE A 1106 -19.92 38.49 44.63
C ILE A 1106 -20.00 39.78 43.81
N ASP A 1107 -20.26 40.90 44.47
CA ASP A 1107 -20.26 42.23 43.85
C ASP A 1107 -18.85 42.83 43.94
N ARG A 1108 -18.22 43.10 42.79
CA ARG A 1108 -16.94 43.83 42.70
C ARG A 1108 -17.15 45.22 42.13
N HIS A 1109 -16.35 46.19 42.57
CA HIS A 1109 -16.38 47.54 42.03
C HIS A 1109 -15.90 47.54 40.57
N LEU A 1110 -16.79 47.98 39.67
CA LEU A 1110 -16.48 48.18 38.25
C LEU A 1110 -16.04 49.63 38.04
N GLU A 1111 -14.82 49.83 37.54
CA GLU A 1111 -14.40 51.13 37.04
C GLU A 1111 -14.95 51.31 35.62
N PHE A 1112 -16.09 51.99 35.52
CA PHE A 1112 -16.64 52.40 34.23
C PHE A 1112 -15.89 53.64 33.73
N ILE A 1113 -14.94 53.46 32.81
CA ILE A 1113 -14.39 54.57 32.04
C ILE A 1113 -15.43 54.95 30.98
N HIS A 1114 -16.21 56.00 31.24
CA HIS A 1114 -16.96 56.69 30.21
C HIS A 1114 -15.96 57.31 29.23
N TRP A 1115 -15.87 56.75 28.03
CA TRP A 1115 -15.25 57.43 26.90
C TRP A 1115 -16.09 58.67 26.59
N SER A 1116 -15.54 59.85 26.87
CA SER A 1116 -16.03 61.07 26.23
C SER A 1116 -15.65 61.00 24.77
N GLU A 1117 -16.62 61.15 23.88
CA GLU A 1117 -16.39 61.35 22.45
C GLU A 1117 -15.45 62.55 22.25
N ASP A 1118 -14.20 62.31 21.84
CA ASP A 1118 -13.33 63.27 21.16
C ASP A 1118 -12.37 62.53 20.22
#